data_AF-A0A1J4KQV3-F1
#
_entry.id   AF-A0A1J4KQV3-F1
#
_cell.length_a   1.000
_cell.length_b   1.000
_cell.length_c   1.000
_cell.angle_alpha   90.00
_cell.angle_beta   90.00
_cell.angle_gamma   90.00
#
_symmetry.space_group_name_H-M   'P 1'
#
loop_
_entity.id
_entity.type
_entity.pdbx_description
1 polymer ?
#
loop_
_entity_poly.entity_id
_entity_poly.type
_entity_poly.pdbx_seq_one_letter_code
_entity_poly.pdbx_strand_id
1 'polypeptide(L)'
;MIYFLLLFVLNVTFIIGGLKYEEIDSTNLKVIANDECPTNNIDIPSQIIYQDTTYHVIEIGDYAFYNCGTSGVVTLSTPLERIGHYSFFNCRFLTGSLSIPNTITFIGNYSFYNCSGFGGFLTLAHSIQEIGPFAFCSCSNIKANLSLPASLTRIEPNTFAFCTSLTSITTIPDSVTDIGDYAFYQCTGLTGKITLHSHLRTIGEYAFSKCLGITGDLNFPNSMITVSSRSFEFCSGFTSLYLPESILYIENYAFNECTGIISFFNFISIQRIGNGAFFGCYGFPGSLVIKSTTTFIGENAFFGCHGLTSVYFEGINNPCENRDVFMLSFITYVSVIDEYNDVVFGELPAVNSSAFQSDNLFYILPSSSNDEAIIIACLEQSNDNLVIPLSIAHLNYYLQVKQLRRNAFYGCVKFTSLELPESLIYIGEKAFKNCLGFSGNLHLPYSLEKISSYSFYGCTDFEGELIIPDTVQSIGQYAFYDCHNFNGNLKLSSSLLELGIHTFDNCNTLNGNLTITSSITTIGDYAFRNCIGFNESILLPSSLLIIGNNSFEGMEHVSSILFDGSLNVIHNNNAFQGCFCRSVYVNANYQDALFAELPVIKPMDIIQNCLIYRITDNITNEVTVVGCLYQNITNLEIPSEIESNIFHETNDFENYSVTSININAFFQCSNITGWLVLPSRLQYIHENAFYDCQRLSGGLSIPNSIINIGNHAFYLCSGFTENLTLSNNIESIGNYAFYGCNGEISRLTIGRSVKSIGECAFGNMNIIECFFEGFSEPQIGETVFLNTLIDNIYVPHSYNSETFCNIPVIRLDNMETKTFTWFYLGEAKKRQLNIFTTFFCFAIIV
;
A
#
# COMPACT_ATOMS: atom_id res chain seq x y z
N MET A 1 -76.31 19.97 -42.81
CA MET A 1 -75.95 18.58 -42.48
C MET A 1 -75.14 18.03 -43.65
N ILE A 2 -73.82 18.16 -43.58
CA ILE A 2 -72.85 17.57 -44.51
C ILE A 2 -71.88 16.81 -43.62
N TYR A 3 -71.84 15.49 -43.76
CA TYR A 3 -70.84 14.62 -43.14
C TYR A 3 -69.76 14.35 -44.18
N PHE A 4 -68.54 14.79 -43.90
CA PHE A 4 -67.34 14.39 -44.63
C PHE A 4 -66.84 13.06 -44.03
N LEU A 5 -66.76 12.03 -44.87
CA LEU A 5 -66.05 10.78 -44.62
C LEU A 5 -64.54 11.06 -44.72
N LEU A 6 -63.76 10.79 -43.68
CA LEU A 6 -62.33 10.53 -43.82
C LEU A 6 -62.16 9.01 -43.90
N LEU A 7 -61.76 8.51 -45.07
CA LEU A 7 -61.32 7.13 -45.27
C LEU A 7 -59.97 6.93 -44.57
N PHE A 8 -59.87 5.95 -43.69
CA PHE A 8 -58.59 5.31 -43.36
C PHE A 8 -58.20 4.41 -44.54
N VAL A 9 -57.17 4.81 -45.30
CA VAL A 9 -56.54 3.91 -46.27
C VAL A 9 -55.67 2.95 -45.47
N LEU A 10 -56.05 1.66 -45.44
CA LEU A 10 -55.16 0.59 -44.99
C LEU A 10 -54.16 0.36 -46.12
N ASN A 11 -52.87 0.60 -45.87
CA ASN A 11 -51.81 0.30 -46.84
C ASN A 11 -51.82 -1.21 -47.14
N VAL A 12 -51.76 -1.57 -48.42
CA VAL A 12 -51.76 -2.98 -48.84
C VAL A 12 -50.41 -3.60 -48.47
N THR A 13 -50.45 -4.77 -47.84
CA THR A 13 -49.24 -5.56 -47.52
C THR A 13 -49.33 -6.96 -48.10
N PHE A 14 -48.20 -7.52 -48.51
CA PHE A 14 -48.10 -8.88 -49.07
C PHE A 14 -46.70 -9.48 -48.88
N ILE A 15 -46.57 -10.80 -49.00
CA ILE A 15 -45.31 -11.53 -48.84
C ILE A 15 -44.91 -12.18 -50.17
N ILE A 16 -43.69 -11.89 -50.65
CA ILE A 16 -43.10 -12.50 -51.85
C ILE A 16 -41.64 -12.87 -51.55
N GLY A 17 -41.24 -14.10 -51.87
CA GLY A 17 -39.86 -14.55 -51.68
C GLY A 17 -39.39 -14.56 -50.23
N GLY A 18 -40.31 -14.67 -49.26
CA GLY A 18 -39.99 -14.63 -47.82
C GLY A 18 -39.85 -13.23 -47.23
N LEU A 19 -40.01 -12.17 -48.02
CA LEU A 19 -40.01 -10.77 -47.58
C LEU A 19 -41.43 -10.20 -47.60
N LYS A 20 -41.75 -9.37 -46.61
CA LYS A 20 -43.04 -8.67 -46.50
C LYS A 20 -42.89 -7.23 -47.01
N TYR A 21 -43.84 -6.80 -47.83
CA TYR A 21 -43.84 -5.48 -48.46
C TYR A 21 -45.08 -4.69 -48.06
N GLU A 22 -44.96 -3.36 -48.06
CA GLU A 22 -46.05 -2.40 -47.90
C GLU A 22 -46.00 -1.40 -49.05
N GLU A 23 -47.16 -1.14 -49.67
CA GLU A 23 -47.30 -0.10 -50.70
C GLU A 23 -47.08 1.29 -50.12
N ILE A 24 -46.15 2.03 -50.72
CA ILE A 24 -45.94 3.47 -50.47
C ILE A 24 -46.88 4.27 -51.37
N ASP A 25 -46.90 3.94 -52.67
CA ASP A 25 -47.75 4.53 -53.70
C ASP A 25 -48.04 3.50 -54.81
N SER A 26 -48.65 3.94 -55.92
CA SER A 26 -49.04 3.08 -57.05
C SER A 26 -47.87 2.38 -57.78
N THR A 27 -46.63 2.72 -57.47
CA THR A 27 -45.42 2.24 -58.15
C THR A 27 -44.29 1.83 -57.21
N ASN A 28 -44.36 2.16 -55.92
CA ASN A 28 -43.26 1.99 -54.97
C ASN A 28 -43.64 1.16 -53.74
N LEU A 29 -42.69 0.33 -53.30
CA LEU A 29 -42.79 -0.52 -52.12
C LEU A 29 -41.69 -0.20 -51.11
N LYS A 30 -42.01 -0.41 -49.83
CA LYS A 30 -41.03 -0.62 -48.76
C LYS A 30 -41.07 -2.06 -48.25
N VAL A 31 -39.92 -2.58 -47.85
CA VAL A 31 -39.81 -3.83 -47.08
C VAL A 31 -40.16 -3.55 -45.63
N ILE A 32 -41.03 -4.35 -45.01
CA ILE A 32 -41.44 -4.21 -43.61
C ILE A 32 -41.16 -5.49 -42.82
N ALA A 33 -41.26 -5.41 -41.49
CA ALA A 33 -41.05 -6.54 -40.61
C ALA A 33 -41.97 -7.73 -40.97
N ASN A 34 -41.37 -8.91 -41.13
CA ASN A 34 -42.06 -10.17 -41.34
C ASN A 34 -42.04 -11.00 -40.05
N ASP A 35 -43.05 -11.84 -39.81
CA ASP A 35 -43.16 -12.67 -38.60
C ASP A 35 -42.04 -13.73 -38.51
N GLU A 36 -41.48 -14.10 -39.66
CA GLU A 36 -40.34 -15.02 -39.78
C GLU A 36 -39.17 -14.33 -40.49
N CYS A 37 -37.97 -14.59 -39.98
CA CYS A 37 -36.74 -14.15 -40.63
C CYS A 37 -36.40 -14.98 -41.87
N PRO A 38 -35.80 -14.38 -42.92
CA PRO A 38 -35.30 -15.13 -44.07
C PRO A 38 -34.32 -16.22 -43.63
N THR A 39 -34.44 -17.43 -44.20
CA THR A 39 -33.62 -18.59 -43.79
C THR A 39 -32.23 -18.65 -44.43
N ASN A 40 -31.97 -17.85 -45.47
CA ASN A 40 -30.70 -17.83 -46.23
C ASN A 40 -30.17 -16.40 -46.43
N ASN A 41 -29.91 -15.92 -47.65
CA ASN A 41 -29.49 -14.55 -47.87
C ASN A 41 -30.67 -13.58 -47.71
N ILE A 42 -30.37 -12.32 -47.38
CA ILE A 42 -31.33 -11.22 -47.45
C ILE A 42 -31.10 -10.50 -48.78
N ASP A 43 -31.84 -10.92 -49.80
CA ASP A 43 -31.76 -10.33 -51.15
C ASP A 43 -32.93 -9.37 -51.36
N ILE A 44 -32.66 -8.05 -51.30
CA ILE A 44 -33.66 -7.02 -51.55
C ILE A 44 -33.72 -6.76 -53.07
N PRO A 45 -34.82 -7.15 -53.76
CA PRO A 45 -34.91 -7.04 -55.21
C PRO A 45 -35.16 -5.59 -55.64
N SER A 46 -34.74 -5.23 -56.85
CA SER A 46 -35.01 -3.91 -57.42
C SER A 46 -36.50 -3.66 -57.71
N GLN A 47 -37.23 -4.72 -58.06
CA GLN A 47 -38.64 -4.69 -58.45
C GLN A 47 -39.37 -5.96 -58.03
N ILE A 48 -40.69 -5.83 -57.84
CA ILE A 48 -41.61 -6.92 -57.54
C ILE A 48 -42.83 -6.80 -58.46
N ILE A 49 -43.29 -7.93 -59.00
CA ILE A 49 -44.57 -8.00 -59.74
C ILE A 49 -45.63 -8.57 -58.80
N TYR A 50 -46.68 -7.79 -58.53
CA TYR A 50 -47.82 -8.21 -57.73
C TYR A 50 -49.12 -7.78 -58.42
N GLN A 51 -50.05 -8.72 -58.64
CA GLN A 51 -51.33 -8.49 -59.33
C GLN A 51 -51.18 -7.72 -60.67
N ASP A 52 -50.29 -8.19 -61.54
CA ASP A 52 -49.95 -7.60 -62.86
C ASP A 52 -49.37 -6.18 -62.83
N THR A 53 -49.07 -5.64 -61.64
CA THR A 53 -48.42 -4.34 -61.45
C THR A 53 -46.96 -4.54 -61.08
N THR A 54 -46.06 -3.81 -61.74
CA THR A 54 -44.63 -3.80 -61.43
C THR A 54 -44.34 -2.65 -60.46
N TYR A 55 -43.82 -2.98 -59.29
CA TYR A 55 -43.41 -2.02 -58.28
C TYR A 55 -41.90 -1.97 -58.15
N HIS A 56 -41.36 -0.80 -57.81
CA HIS A 56 -39.97 -0.58 -57.42
C HIS A 56 -39.82 -0.69 -55.89
N VAL A 57 -38.79 -1.37 -55.40
CA VAL A 57 -38.49 -1.42 -53.97
C VAL A 57 -37.52 -0.28 -53.66
N ILE A 58 -38.01 0.77 -52.99
CA ILE A 58 -37.25 2.01 -52.76
C ILE A 58 -36.86 2.22 -51.30
N GLU A 59 -37.44 1.47 -50.36
CA GLU A 59 -37.15 1.62 -48.94
C GLU A 59 -37.09 0.28 -48.20
N ILE A 60 -36.14 0.15 -47.27
CA ILE A 60 -36.22 -0.82 -46.18
C ILE A 60 -36.82 -0.08 -45.00
N GLY A 61 -38.03 -0.45 -44.60
CA GLY A 61 -38.75 0.19 -43.52
C GLY A 61 -38.11 -0.04 -42.16
N ASP A 62 -38.59 0.71 -41.18
CA ASP A 62 -38.13 0.58 -39.81
C ASP A 62 -38.38 -0.86 -39.29
N TYR A 63 -37.43 -1.39 -38.52
CA TYR A 63 -37.49 -2.74 -37.92
C TYR A 63 -37.61 -3.92 -38.90
N ALA A 64 -37.44 -3.73 -40.22
CA ALA A 64 -37.70 -4.76 -41.23
C ALA A 64 -37.04 -6.13 -40.98
N PHE A 65 -35.82 -6.13 -40.42
CA PHE A 65 -35.01 -7.29 -40.05
C PHE A 65 -34.54 -7.19 -38.60
N TYR A 66 -35.36 -6.64 -37.70
CA TYR A 66 -35.01 -6.52 -36.29
C TYR A 66 -34.70 -7.89 -35.64
N ASN A 67 -33.56 -8.02 -34.97
CA ASN A 67 -33.06 -9.25 -34.33
C ASN A 67 -32.95 -10.45 -35.29
N CYS A 68 -32.68 -10.22 -36.58
CA CYS A 68 -32.73 -11.31 -37.52
C CYS A 68 -31.58 -12.31 -37.34
N GLY A 69 -31.93 -13.58 -37.08
CA GLY A 69 -31.00 -14.67 -36.78
C GLY A 69 -30.30 -15.28 -38.00
N THR A 70 -30.43 -14.65 -39.16
CA THR A 70 -30.01 -15.14 -40.46
C THR A 70 -28.48 -15.10 -40.64
N SER A 71 -27.88 -16.18 -41.18
CA SER A 71 -26.43 -16.29 -41.37
C SER A 71 -25.90 -16.00 -42.79
N GLY A 72 -26.78 -15.59 -43.70
CA GLY A 72 -26.45 -15.29 -45.09
C GLY A 72 -25.85 -13.89 -45.31
N VAL A 73 -25.61 -13.58 -46.59
CA VAL A 73 -25.17 -12.24 -47.03
C VAL A 73 -26.37 -11.32 -47.25
N VAL A 74 -26.14 -10.00 -47.23
CA VAL A 74 -27.15 -8.98 -47.58
C VAL A 74 -26.84 -8.40 -48.96
N THR A 75 -27.81 -8.49 -49.88
CA THR A 75 -27.74 -7.90 -51.22
C THR A 75 -28.73 -6.76 -51.33
N LEU A 76 -28.24 -5.54 -51.54
CA LEU A 76 -29.06 -4.32 -51.71
C LEU A 76 -29.02 -3.87 -53.18
N SER A 77 -30.18 -3.84 -53.85
CA SER A 77 -30.30 -3.49 -55.26
C SER A 77 -30.84 -2.07 -55.47
N THR A 78 -30.38 -1.38 -56.51
CA THR A 78 -31.01 -0.12 -56.97
C THR A 78 -32.43 -0.38 -57.48
N PRO A 79 -33.43 0.50 -57.28
CA PRO A 79 -33.30 1.92 -56.96
C PRO A 79 -33.42 2.27 -55.46
N LEU A 80 -33.10 1.37 -54.53
CA LEU A 80 -33.24 1.60 -53.08
C LEU A 80 -32.66 2.96 -52.62
N GLU A 81 -33.47 3.78 -51.97
CA GLU A 81 -33.14 5.15 -51.57
C GLU A 81 -32.97 5.31 -50.05
N ARG A 82 -33.66 4.47 -49.26
CA ARG A 82 -33.74 4.64 -47.80
C ARG A 82 -33.57 3.33 -47.04
N ILE A 83 -32.76 3.36 -45.97
CA ILE A 83 -32.70 2.32 -44.95
C ILE A 83 -33.27 2.89 -43.64
N GLY A 84 -34.34 2.30 -43.16
CA GLY A 84 -35.09 2.73 -41.98
C GLY A 84 -34.37 2.48 -40.66
N HIS A 85 -34.92 3.06 -39.61
CA HIS A 85 -34.44 2.93 -38.24
C HIS A 85 -34.54 1.49 -37.76
N TYR A 86 -33.53 1.00 -37.03
CA TYR A 86 -33.50 -0.37 -36.48
C TYR A 86 -33.67 -1.49 -37.52
N SER A 87 -33.53 -1.19 -38.81
CA SER A 87 -33.87 -2.11 -39.91
C SER A 87 -33.12 -3.44 -39.87
N PHE A 88 -31.85 -3.46 -39.47
CA PHE A 88 -31.03 -4.67 -39.26
C PHE A 88 -30.50 -4.74 -37.83
N PHE A 89 -31.21 -4.16 -36.86
CA PHE A 89 -30.76 -4.14 -35.46
C PHE A 89 -30.45 -5.56 -34.97
N ASN A 90 -29.26 -5.75 -34.41
CA ASN A 90 -28.78 -6.96 -33.76
C ASN A 90 -28.77 -8.20 -34.67
N CYS A 91 -28.57 -8.03 -35.98
CA CYS A 91 -28.37 -9.10 -36.95
C CYS A 91 -26.93 -9.65 -36.90
N ARG A 92 -26.56 -10.29 -35.78
CA ARG A 92 -25.18 -10.70 -35.47
C ARG A 92 -24.59 -11.77 -36.39
N PHE A 93 -25.43 -12.50 -37.12
CA PHE A 93 -25.00 -13.65 -37.91
C PHE A 93 -24.83 -13.33 -39.40
N LEU A 94 -25.22 -12.14 -39.87
CA LEU A 94 -25.04 -11.76 -41.27
C LEU A 94 -23.56 -11.75 -41.63
N THR A 95 -23.20 -12.36 -42.75
CA THR A 95 -21.80 -12.54 -43.16
C THR A 95 -21.46 -11.75 -44.43
N GLY A 96 -20.19 -11.78 -44.83
CA GLY A 96 -19.74 -11.19 -46.08
C GLY A 96 -19.49 -9.67 -46.00
N SER A 97 -19.49 -9.03 -47.17
CA SER A 97 -19.30 -7.58 -47.32
C SER A 97 -20.66 -6.88 -47.38
N LEU A 98 -20.75 -5.67 -46.83
CA LEU A 98 -21.94 -4.81 -46.91
C LEU A 98 -21.67 -3.67 -47.90
N SER A 99 -22.36 -3.72 -49.04
CA SER A 99 -22.27 -2.70 -50.09
C SER A 99 -23.56 -1.88 -50.13
N ILE A 100 -23.47 -0.61 -49.74
CA ILE A 100 -24.59 0.34 -49.78
C ILE A 100 -24.65 0.97 -51.20
N PRO A 101 -25.72 0.74 -51.99
CA PRO A 101 -25.81 1.25 -53.36
C PRO A 101 -25.89 2.78 -53.45
N ASN A 102 -25.36 3.35 -54.54
CA ASN A 102 -25.24 4.79 -54.82
C ASN A 102 -26.58 5.56 -54.98
N THR A 103 -27.72 4.89 -54.79
CA THR A 103 -29.05 5.52 -54.75
C THR A 103 -29.49 5.86 -53.33
N ILE A 104 -28.85 5.29 -52.31
CA ILE A 104 -29.21 5.52 -50.90
C ILE A 104 -28.76 6.91 -50.48
N THR A 105 -29.69 7.68 -49.93
CA THR A 105 -29.43 9.03 -49.39
C THR A 105 -29.50 9.06 -47.86
N PHE A 106 -30.19 8.09 -47.24
CA PHE A 106 -30.44 8.06 -45.79
C PHE A 106 -30.28 6.65 -45.20
N ILE A 107 -29.53 6.58 -44.09
CA ILE A 107 -29.41 5.39 -43.23
C ILE A 107 -29.90 5.76 -41.83
N GLY A 108 -30.95 5.10 -41.35
CA GLY A 108 -31.59 5.42 -40.09
C GLY A 108 -30.79 5.01 -38.85
N ASN A 109 -31.14 5.64 -37.73
CA ASN A 109 -30.64 5.34 -36.39
C ASN A 109 -30.69 3.84 -36.09
N TYR A 110 -29.62 3.32 -35.49
CA TYR A 110 -29.50 1.91 -35.11
C TYR A 110 -29.70 0.88 -36.26
N SER A 111 -29.71 1.31 -37.52
CA SER A 111 -30.02 0.46 -38.67
C SER A 111 -29.19 -0.82 -38.71
N PHE A 112 -27.87 -0.76 -38.51
CA PHE A 112 -26.97 -1.92 -38.46
C PHE A 112 -26.35 -2.12 -37.06
N TYR A 113 -27.01 -1.66 -35.99
CA TYR A 113 -26.50 -1.81 -34.63
C TYR A 113 -26.22 -3.29 -34.32
N ASN A 114 -25.04 -3.60 -33.79
CA ASN A 114 -24.60 -4.94 -33.41
C ASN A 114 -24.70 -5.99 -34.53
N CYS A 115 -24.43 -5.58 -35.77
CA CYS A 115 -24.23 -6.50 -36.91
C CYS A 115 -22.78 -7.00 -36.97
N SER A 116 -22.35 -7.69 -35.91
CA SER A 116 -20.97 -8.13 -35.74
C SER A 116 -20.53 -9.27 -36.67
N GLY A 117 -21.44 -9.90 -37.43
CA GLY A 117 -21.08 -10.99 -38.34
C GLY A 117 -20.41 -10.56 -39.65
N PHE A 118 -20.56 -9.29 -40.05
CA PHE A 118 -20.01 -8.78 -41.31
C PHE A 118 -18.47 -8.77 -41.24
N GLY A 119 -17.83 -9.82 -41.77
CA GLY A 119 -16.37 -9.97 -41.78
C GLY A 119 -15.67 -9.41 -43.02
N GLY A 120 -16.43 -8.89 -44.00
CA GLY A 120 -15.95 -8.33 -45.25
C GLY A 120 -15.85 -6.80 -45.26
N PHE A 121 -15.86 -6.22 -46.46
CA PHE A 121 -15.75 -4.77 -46.68
C PHE A 121 -17.08 -4.04 -46.45
N LEU A 122 -17.03 -2.85 -45.84
CA LEU A 122 -18.12 -1.88 -45.85
C LEU A 122 -17.86 -0.84 -46.93
N THR A 123 -18.76 -0.76 -47.92
CA THR A 123 -18.73 0.27 -48.98
C THR A 123 -19.93 1.18 -48.81
N LEU A 124 -19.67 2.46 -48.53
CA LEU A 124 -20.69 3.49 -48.40
C LEU A 124 -20.89 4.22 -49.74
N ALA A 125 -22.15 4.55 -50.04
CA ALA A 125 -22.50 5.31 -51.23
C ALA A 125 -22.12 6.80 -51.11
N HIS A 126 -21.65 7.39 -52.22
CA HIS A 126 -21.29 8.82 -52.26
C HIS A 126 -22.50 9.76 -52.17
N SER A 127 -23.71 9.24 -52.40
CA SER A 127 -24.98 9.96 -52.35
C SER A 127 -25.55 10.15 -50.94
N ILE A 128 -24.98 9.45 -49.93
CA ILE A 128 -25.50 9.46 -48.57
C ILE A 128 -25.36 10.87 -47.98
N GLN A 129 -26.49 11.43 -47.57
CA GLN A 129 -26.58 12.73 -46.91
C GLN A 129 -26.61 12.59 -45.39
N GLU A 130 -27.17 11.48 -44.89
CA GLU A 130 -27.34 11.24 -43.46
C GLU A 130 -27.08 9.77 -43.09
N ILE A 131 -26.27 9.58 -42.05
CA ILE A 131 -26.11 8.32 -41.33
C ILE A 131 -26.51 8.59 -39.88
N GLY A 132 -27.62 8.00 -39.44
CA GLY A 132 -28.21 8.27 -38.14
C GLY A 132 -27.35 7.77 -36.97
N PRO A 133 -27.59 8.30 -35.75
CA PRO A 133 -26.92 7.84 -34.54
C PRO A 133 -26.95 6.32 -34.36
N PHE A 134 -25.84 5.76 -33.88
CA PHE A 134 -25.66 4.32 -33.64
C PHE A 134 -25.79 3.40 -34.88
N ALA A 135 -25.88 3.93 -36.11
CA ALA A 135 -26.18 3.14 -37.30
C ALA A 135 -25.26 1.93 -37.49
N PHE A 136 -23.95 2.04 -37.27
CA PHE A 136 -22.99 0.94 -37.39
C PHE A 136 -22.34 0.55 -36.05
N CYS A 137 -22.89 0.99 -34.93
CA CYS A 137 -22.35 0.69 -33.61
C CYS A 137 -22.25 -0.83 -33.38
N SER A 138 -21.14 -1.31 -32.82
CA SER A 138 -20.86 -2.73 -32.56
C SER A 138 -20.80 -3.64 -33.79
N CYS A 139 -20.51 -3.09 -34.97
CA CYS A 139 -20.14 -3.88 -36.16
C CYS A 139 -18.66 -4.32 -36.11
N SER A 140 -18.29 -5.11 -35.10
CA SER A 140 -16.90 -5.34 -34.69
C SER A 140 -16.01 -6.06 -35.72
N ASN A 141 -16.56 -6.85 -36.63
CA ASN A 141 -15.79 -7.61 -37.63
C ASN A 141 -15.66 -6.92 -38.99
N ILE A 142 -16.29 -5.75 -39.20
CA ILE A 142 -16.23 -5.05 -40.50
C ILE A 142 -14.78 -4.62 -40.74
N LYS A 143 -14.19 -5.11 -41.83
CA LYS A 143 -12.83 -4.78 -42.26
C LYS A 143 -12.89 -3.77 -43.39
N ALA A 144 -12.47 -2.53 -43.18
CA ALA A 144 -12.48 -1.55 -44.26
C ALA A 144 -11.42 -0.45 -44.14
N ASN A 145 -11.10 0.12 -45.29
CA ASN A 145 -10.67 1.51 -45.43
C ASN A 145 -11.95 2.35 -45.54
N LEU A 146 -12.41 2.93 -44.42
CA LEU A 146 -13.65 3.68 -44.38
C LEU A 146 -13.48 4.99 -45.15
N SER A 147 -14.03 5.05 -46.36
CA SER A 147 -14.23 6.29 -47.08
C SER A 147 -15.62 6.83 -46.73
N LEU A 148 -15.66 7.89 -45.92
CA LEU A 148 -16.91 8.56 -45.61
C LEU A 148 -17.44 9.31 -46.85
N PRO A 149 -18.77 9.34 -47.07
CA PRO A 149 -19.38 10.08 -48.17
C PRO A 149 -19.05 11.57 -48.13
N ALA A 150 -18.64 12.15 -49.25
CA ALA A 150 -18.24 13.55 -49.37
C ALA A 150 -19.40 14.56 -49.18
N SER A 151 -20.65 14.08 -49.15
CA SER A 151 -21.84 14.88 -48.88
C SER A 151 -22.23 14.95 -47.41
N LEU A 152 -21.57 14.17 -46.52
CA LEU A 152 -21.89 14.21 -45.09
C LEU A 152 -21.52 15.56 -44.48
N THR A 153 -22.46 16.15 -43.74
CA THR A 153 -22.21 17.38 -42.98
C THR A 153 -21.84 17.11 -41.53
N ARG A 154 -22.19 15.93 -41.00
CA ARG A 154 -21.91 15.51 -39.63
C ARG A 154 -21.66 14.01 -39.56
N ILE A 155 -20.89 13.59 -38.56
CA ILE A 155 -20.82 12.20 -38.11
C ILE A 155 -21.61 12.12 -36.81
N GLU A 156 -22.77 11.47 -36.83
CA GLU A 156 -23.70 11.47 -35.69
C GLU A 156 -23.16 10.64 -34.50
N PRO A 157 -23.69 10.83 -33.27
CA PRO A 157 -23.23 10.13 -32.09
C PRO A 157 -23.24 8.59 -32.22
N ASN A 158 -22.21 7.95 -31.69
CA ASN A 158 -22.01 6.50 -31.68
C ASN A 158 -22.02 5.80 -33.05
N THR A 159 -21.98 6.52 -34.18
CA THR A 159 -22.18 5.95 -35.53
C THR A 159 -21.32 4.72 -35.80
N PHE A 160 -20.03 4.74 -35.44
CA PHE A 160 -19.08 3.64 -35.63
C PHE A 160 -18.51 3.08 -34.32
N ALA A 161 -19.09 3.40 -33.15
CA ALA A 161 -18.59 2.92 -31.86
C ALA A 161 -18.42 1.38 -31.85
N PHE A 162 -17.36 0.87 -31.23
CA PHE A 162 -17.01 -0.56 -31.12
C PHE A 162 -16.79 -1.29 -32.45
N CYS A 163 -16.51 -0.58 -33.55
CA CYS A 163 -16.05 -1.19 -34.81
C CYS A 163 -14.56 -1.55 -34.73
N THR A 164 -14.23 -2.56 -33.93
CA THR A 164 -12.83 -2.88 -33.55
C THR A 164 -11.95 -3.36 -34.71
N SER A 165 -12.51 -3.87 -35.81
CA SER A 165 -11.76 -4.30 -37.01
C SER A 165 -11.65 -3.22 -38.11
N LEU A 166 -12.16 -2.01 -37.87
CA LEU A 166 -12.11 -0.91 -38.83
C LEU A 166 -10.68 -0.38 -38.97
N THR A 167 -10.01 -0.65 -40.10
CA THR A 167 -8.55 -0.49 -40.19
C THR A 167 -8.05 0.92 -40.52
N SER A 168 -8.83 1.74 -41.21
CA SER A 168 -8.39 3.10 -41.58
C SER A 168 -9.56 4.06 -41.78
N ILE A 169 -9.32 5.31 -41.37
CA ILE A 169 -10.13 6.49 -41.69
C ILE A 169 -9.16 7.55 -42.24
N THR A 170 -8.84 7.47 -43.53
CA THR A 170 -7.75 8.29 -44.10
C THR A 170 -8.07 9.78 -44.10
N THR A 171 -9.36 10.17 -44.16
CA THR A 171 -9.76 11.58 -44.24
C THR A 171 -11.21 11.75 -43.76
N ILE A 172 -11.43 12.68 -42.84
CA ILE A 172 -12.77 13.21 -42.55
C ILE A 172 -13.16 14.15 -43.71
N PRO A 173 -14.31 13.98 -44.38
CA PRO A 173 -14.68 14.83 -45.51
C PRO A 173 -14.72 16.31 -45.13
N ASP A 174 -14.23 17.19 -46.00
CA ASP A 174 -14.14 18.65 -45.73
C ASP A 174 -15.50 19.32 -45.43
N SER A 175 -16.60 18.68 -45.82
CA SER A 175 -17.98 19.10 -45.55
C SER A 175 -18.44 18.83 -44.12
N VAL A 176 -17.76 17.96 -43.38
CA VAL A 176 -18.14 17.57 -42.02
C VAL A 176 -17.77 18.68 -41.04
N THR A 177 -18.77 19.32 -40.42
CA THR A 177 -18.52 20.37 -39.42
C THR A 177 -18.44 19.83 -38.00
N ASP A 178 -19.05 18.67 -37.74
CA ASP A 178 -19.20 18.13 -36.38
C ASP A 178 -19.03 16.61 -36.35
N ILE A 179 -18.24 16.13 -35.39
CA ILE A 179 -18.11 14.71 -35.04
C ILE A 179 -18.78 14.51 -33.69
N GLY A 180 -19.83 13.70 -33.62
CA GLY A 180 -20.65 13.50 -32.43
C GLY A 180 -19.98 12.66 -31.35
N ASP A 181 -20.63 12.62 -30.18
CA ASP A 181 -20.15 11.88 -29.02
C ASP A 181 -20.00 10.39 -29.35
N TYR A 182 -18.92 9.77 -28.86
CA TYR A 182 -18.59 8.35 -29.08
C TYR A 182 -18.55 7.91 -30.56
N ALA A 183 -18.48 8.81 -31.54
CA ALA A 183 -18.60 8.47 -32.97
C ALA A 183 -17.70 7.30 -33.42
N PHE A 184 -16.47 7.24 -32.91
CA PHE A 184 -15.47 6.19 -33.16
C PHE A 184 -14.96 5.53 -31.86
N TYR A 185 -15.72 5.60 -30.77
CA TYR A 185 -15.30 5.03 -29.47
C TYR A 185 -14.90 3.55 -29.60
N GLN A 186 -13.75 3.17 -29.06
CA GLN A 186 -13.20 1.81 -29.13
C GLN A 186 -13.04 1.23 -30.54
N CYS A 187 -12.80 2.06 -31.56
CA CYS A 187 -12.35 1.58 -32.87
C CYS A 187 -10.85 1.26 -32.85
N THR A 188 -10.47 0.24 -32.08
CA THR A 188 -9.07 -0.12 -31.80
C THR A 188 -8.25 -0.50 -33.05
N GLY A 189 -8.92 -0.95 -34.10
CA GLY A 189 -8.31 -1.26 -35.39
C GLY A 189 -7.95 -0.05 -36.24
N LEU A 190 -8.44 1.17 -35.91
CA LEU A 190 -8.16 2.36 -36.72
C LEU A 190 -6.66 2.65 -36.67
N THR A 191 -6.01 2.62 -37.83
CA THR A 191 -4.58 2.88 -37.97
C THR A 191 -4.28 4.04 -38.92
N GLY A 192 -3.11 4.66 -38.70
CA GLY A 192 -2.59 5.73 -39.54
C GLY A 192 -2.90 7.14 -39.02
N LYS A 193 -2.60 8.15 -39.84
CA LYS A 193 -2.77 9.56 -39.48
C LYS A 193 -4.19 10.04 -39.73
N ILE A 194 -4.79 10.68 -38.73
CA ILE A 194 -6.05 11.41 -38.87
C ILE A 194 -5.78 12.86 -39.27
N THR A 195 -6.51 13.37 -40.26
CA THR A 195 -6.42 14.77 -40.69
C THR A 195 -7.71 15.50 -40.29
N LEU A 196 -7.60 16.52 -39.44
CA LEU A 196 -8.68 17.42 -39.07
C LEU A 196 -8.63 18.65 -39.98
N HIS A 197 -9.65 18.87 -40.81
CA HIS A 197 -9.68 19.96 -41.79
C HIS A 197 -10.11 21.29 -41.16
N SER A 198 -9.84 22.40 -41.84
CA SER A 198 -10.01 23.78 -41.33
C SER A 198 -11.45 24.22 -41.06
N HIS A 199 -12.46 23.43 -41.47
CA HIS A 199 -13.88 23.74 -41.28
C HIS A 199 -14.52 22.95 -40.13
N LEU A 200 -13.79 22.00 -39.53
CA LEU A 200 -14.27 21.19 -38.42
C LEU A 200 -14.43 22.05 -37.16
N ARG A 201 -15.61 22.06 -36.58
CA ARG A 201 -15.98 22.94 -35.45
C ARG A 201 -15.99 22.22 -34.12
N THR A 202 -16.43 20.96 -34.11
CA THR A 202 -16.59 20.20 -32.87
C THR A 202 -16.16 18.74 -33.04
N ILE A 203 -15.59 18.20 -31.96
CA ILE A 203 -15.34 16.78 -31.73
C ILE A 203 -15.98 16.45 -30.38
N GLY A 204 -16.93 15.53 -30.38
CA GLY A 204 -17.76 15.18 -29.22
C GLY A 204 -17.01 14.45 -28.11
N GLU A 205 -17.70 14.26 -26.99
CA GLU A 205 -17.21 13.50 -25.85
C GLU A 205 -16.89 12.06 -26.26
N TYR A 206 -15.74 11.51 -25.84
CA TYR A 206 -15.30 10.15 -26.20
C TYR A 206 -15.19 9.84 -27.71
N ALA A 207 -15.26 10.82 -28.61
CA ALA A 207 -15.40 10.59 -30.04
C ALA A 207 -14.35 9.63 -30.62
N PHE A 208 -13.08 9.74 -30.19
CA PHE A 208 -11.98 8.85 -30.58
C PHE A 208 -11.38 8.08 -29.40
N SER A 209 -12.03 8.04 -28.23
CA SER A 209 -11.47 7.33 -27.07
C SER A 209 -11.22 5.86 -27.37
N LYS A 210 -10.04 5.37 -26.99
CA LYS A 210 -9.51 4.02 -27.20
C LYS A 210 -9.28 3.65 -28.67
N CYS A 211 -9.06 4.61 -29.55
CA CYS A 211 -8.56 4.38 -30.91
C CYS A 211 -7.04 4.18 -30.90
N LEU A 212 -6.57 3.04 -30.36
CA LEU A 212 -5.15 2.83 -30.03
C LEU A 212 -4.19 2.88 -31.24
N GLY A 213 -4.68 2.56 -32.44
CA GLY A 213 -3.84 2.45 -33.64
C GLY A 213 -3.63 3.76 -34.40
N ILE A 214 -4.31 4.85 -34.05
CA ILE A 214 -4.14 6.14 -34.74
C ILE A 214 -2.80 6.75 -34.35
N THR A 215 -2.05 7.22 -35.35
CA THR A 215 -0.64 7.61 -35.18
C THR A 215 -0.31 8.93 -35.83
N GLY A 216 0.81 9.53 -35.44
CA GLY A 216 1.37 10.75 -36.06
C GLY A 216 0.92 12.03 -35.37
N ASP A 217 0.96 13.15 -36.10
CA ASP A 217 0.66 14.46 -35.54
C ASP A 217 -0.86 14.73 -35.47
N LEU A 218 -1.32 15.19 -34.30
CA LEU A 218 -2.67 15.68 -34.09
C LEU A 218 -2.70 17.21 -34.17
N ASN A 219 -3.21 17.72 -35.29
CA ASN A 219 -3.30 19.15 -35.58
C ASN A 219 -4.75 19.63 -35.47
N PHE A 220 -5.06 20.44 -34.46
CA PHE A 220 -6.39 21.04 -34.31
C PHE A 220 -6.56 22.26 -35.24
N PRO A 221 -7.72 22.43 -35.88
CA PRO A 221 -8.00 23.58 -36.74
C PRO A 221 -8.39 24.83 -35.94
N ASN A 222 -8.11 26.02 -36.51
CA ASN A 222 -8.43 27.33 -35.91
C ASN A 222 -9.93 27.60 -35.70
N SER A 223 -10.80 26.75 -36.26
CA SER A 223 -12.26 26.82 -36.10
C SER A 223 -12.75 26.24 -34.77
N MET A 224 -11.91 25.50 -34.04
CA MET A 224 -12.26 24.87 -32.77
C MET A 224 -11.91 25.76 -31.57
N ILE A 225 -12.77 25.69 -30.55
CA ILE A 225 -12.63 26.44 -29.27
C ILE A 225 -12.32 25.49 -28.11
N THR A 226 -12.84 24.26 -28.16
CA THR A 226 -12.80 23.30 -27.06
C THR A 226 -12.32 21.94 -27.54
N VAL A 227 -11.47 21.29 -26.73
CA VAL A 227 -11.19 19.86 -26.81
C VAL A 227 -12.09 19.16 -25.79
N SER A 228 -13.10 18.43 -26.26
CA SER A 228 -14.15 17.83 -25.42
C SER A 228 -13.63 16.71 -24.51
N SER A 229 -14.37 16.43 -23.44
CA SER A 229 -13.97 15.46 -22.42
C SER A 229 -13.74 14.09 -23.05
N ARG A 230 -12.60 13.47 -22.69
CA ARG A 230 -12.18 12.14 -23.17
C ARG A 230 -12.18 11.94 -24.68
N SER A 231 -12.19 13.01 -25.48
CA SER A 231 -12.28 12.92 -26.94
C SER A 231 -11.16 12.05 -27.55
N PHE A 232 -9.96 12.03 -26.95
CA PHE A 232 -8.80 11.26 -27.39
C PHE A 232 -8.20 10.36 -26.30
N GLU A 233 -8.96 10.03 -25.26
CA GLU A 233 -8.48 9.15 -24.18
C GLU A 233 -7.94 7.81 -24.73
N PHE A 234 -6.83 7.31 -24.18
CA PHE A 234 -6.09 6.11 -24.59
C PHE A 234 -5.55 6.13 -26.05
N CYS A 235 -5.52 7.28 -26.74
CA CYS A 235 -4.94 7.36 -28.09
C CYS A 235 -3.41 7.44 -28.03
N SER A 236 -2.76 6.31 -27.75
CA SER A 236 -1.31 6.24 -27.47
C SER A 236 -0.39 6.40 -28.67
N GLY A 237 -0.90 6.34 -29.92
CA GLY A 237 -0.07 6.41 -31.12
C GLY A 237 0.29 7.83 -31.59
N PHE A 238 -0.34 8.88 -31.05
CA PHE A 238 -0.01 10.26 -31.40
C PHE A 238 1.39 10.64 -30.93
N THR A 239 2.21 11.23 -31.79
CA THR A 239 3.60 11.63 -31.47
C THR A 239 3.73 13.12 -31.15
N SER A 240 2.83 13.93 -31.71
CA SER A 240 2.87 15.39 -31.64
C SER A 240 1.47 15.95 -31.44
N LEU A 241 1.35 16.96 -30.58
CA LEU A 241 0.10 17.68 -30.34
C LEU A 241 0.28 19.18 -30.64
N TYR A 242 -0.55 19.70 -31.56
CA TYR A 242 -0.59 21.12 -31.91
C TYR A 242 -1.97 21.72 -31.59
N LEU A 243 -1.98 22.69 -30.67
CA LEU A 243 -3.17 23.46 -30.31
C LEU A 243 -3.07 24.89 -30.90
N PRO A 244 -4.04 25.32 -31.72
CA PRO A 244 -4.09 26.69 -32.22
C PRO A 244 -4.52 27.67 -31.12
N GLU A 245 -4.26 28.97 -31.33
CA GLU A 245 -4.64 30.03 -30.39
C GLU A 245 -6.16 30.14 -30.14
N SER A 246 -6.97 29.58 -31.04
CA SER A 246 -8.43 29.54 -30.88
C SER A 246 -8.90 28.58 -29.78
N ILE A 247 -8.10 27.59 -29.38
CA ILE A 247 -8.44 26.65 -28.32
C ILE A 247 -8.30 27.33 -26.96
N LEU A 248 -9.40 27.41 -26.23
CA LEU A 248 -9.47 28.03 -24.90
C LEU A 248 -9.70 27.01 -23.80
N TYR A 249 -10.34 25.88 -24.12
CA TYR A 249 -10.77 24.88 -23.14
C TYR A 249 -10.27 23.48 -23.52
N ILE A 250 -9.54 22.84 -22.60
CA ILE A 250 -9.25 21.40 -22.65
C ILE A 250 -10.05 20.77 -21.53
N GLU A 251 -11.07 19.98 -21.88
CA GLU A 251 -11.98 19.38 -20.90
C GLU A 251 -11.40 18.12 -20.23
N ASN A 252 -12.11 17.62 -19.22
CA ASN A 252 -11.64 16.52 -18.37
C ASN A 252 -11.19 15.29 -19.18
N TYR A 253 -10.01 14.76 -18.87
CA TYR A 253 -9.45 13.53 -19.47
C TYR A 253 -9.32 13.54 -20.99
N ALA A 254 -9.32 14.71 -21.64
CA ALA A 254 -9.27 14.84 -23.11
C ALA A 254 -8.18 14.00 -23.78
N PHE A 255 -6.98 13.94 -23.19
CA PHE A 255 -5.80 13.20 -23.65
C PHE A 255 -5.30 12.20 -22.60
N ASN A 256 -6.18 11.73 -21.71
CA ASN A 256 -5.81 10.73 -20.69
C ASN A 256 -5.16 9.49 -21.37
N GLU A 257 -4.01 9.04 -20.87
CA GLU A 257 -3.24 7.89 -21.35
C GLU A 257 -2.81 7.98 -22.84
N CYS A 258 -2.62 9.20 -23.36
CA CYS A 258 -1.97 9.45 -24.65
C CYS A 258 -0.43 9.35 -24.53
N THR A 259 0.07 8.15 -24.28
CA THR A 259 1.47 7.91 -23.88
C THR A 259 2.53 8.25 -24.93
N GLY A 260 2.18 8.26 -26.22
CA GLY A 260 3.12 8.51 -27.33
C GLY A 260 3.46 9.98 -27.60
N ILE A 261 2.78 10.94 -26.95
CA ILE A 261 2.99 12.36 -27.21
C ILE A 261 4.36 12.76 -26.67
N ILE A 262 5.32 12.98 -27.56
CA ILE A 262 6.73 13.32 -27.24
C ILE A 262 7.15 14.71 -27.72
N SER A 263 6.27 15.41 -28.42
CA SER A 263 6.48 16.78 -28.87
C SER A 263 5.19 17.57 -28.73
N PHE A 264 5.28 18.76 -28.18
CA PHE A 264 4.14 19.57 -27.82
C PHE A 264 4.36 21.01 -28.25
N PHE A 265 3.36 21.62 -28.90
CA PHE A 265 3.42 23.01 -29.34
C PHE A 265 2.18 23.79 -28.87
N ASN A 266 2.46 24.87 -28.14
CA ASN A 266 1.60 26.02 -27.85
C ASN A 266 0.53 25.88 -26.75
N PHE A 267 0.75 26.58 -25.61
CA PHE A 267 -0.22 26.81 -24.52
C PHE A 267 -0.59 28.31 -24.39
N ILE A 268 -0.48 29.10 -25.47
CA ILE A 268 -0.47 30.56 -25.35
C ILE A 268 -1.82 31.15 -24.90
N SER A 269 -2.93 30.57 -25.31
CA SER A 269 -4.29 31.15 -25.16
C SER A 269 -5.22 30.37 -24.23
N ILE A 270 -4.77 29.25 -23.68
CA ILE A 270 -5.63 28.35 -22.90
C ILE A 270 -6.11 29.07 -21.65
N GLN A 271 -7.40 28.92 -21.35
CA GLN A 271 -8.06 29.46 -20.17
C GLN A 271 -8.31 28.37 -19.13
N ARG A 272 -8.64 27.15 -19.57
CA ARG A 272 -9.02 26.05 -18.69
C ARG A 272 -8.44 24.71 -19.15
N ILE A 273 -7.86 23.99 -18.19
CA ILE A 273 -7.44 22.59 -18.32
C ILE A 273 -8.22 21.76 -17.31
N GLY A 274 -8.99 20.78 -17.77
CA GLY A 274 -9.85 19.94 -16.95
C GLY A 274 -9.11 18.88 -16.14
N ASN A 275 -9.84 18.21 -15.25
CA ASN A 275 -9.32 17.12 -14.42
C ASN A 275 -8.77 16.00 -15.29
N GLY A 276 -7.55 15.53 -14.99
CA GLY A 276 -6.91 14.43 -15.70
C GLY A 276 -6.65 14.66 -17.19
N ALA A 277 -6.72 15.91 -17.69
CA ALA A 277 -6.67 16.22 -19.12
C ALA A 277 -5.50 15.56 -19.88
N PHE A 278 -4.33 15.45 -19.24
CA PHE A 278 -3.11 14.81 -19.74
C PHE A 278 -2.59 13.72 -18.78
N PHE A 279 -3.47 13.13 -17.96
CA PHE A 279 -3.07 12.04 -17.07
C PHE A 279 -2.39 10.92 -17.86
N GLY A 280 -1.28 10.36 -17.35
CA GLY A 280 -0.58 9.24 -17.99
C GLY A 280 0.11 9.56 -19.32
N CYS A 281 0.24 10.83 -19.71
CA CYS A 281 1.00 11.20 -20.92
C CYS A 281 2.52 11.10 -20.69
N TYR A 282 3.06 9.87 -20.64
CA TYR A 282 4.45 9.60 -20.24
C TYR A 282 5.51 10.34 -21.08
N GLY A 283 5.28 10.47 -22.38
CA GLY A 283 6.21 11.11 -23.31
C GLY A 283 6.29 12.63 -23.23
N PHE A 284 5.41 13.28 -22.46
CA PHE A 284 5.24 14.74 -22.46
C PHE A 284 6.58 15.44 -22.18
N PRO A 285 7.19 16.17 -23.13
CA PRO A 285 8.61 16.51 -23.02
C PRO A 285 8.88 17.77 -22.19
N GLY A 286 9.91 17.70 -21.34
CA GLY A 286 10.72 18.84 -20.90
C GLY A 286 9.98 19.88 -20.04
N SER A 287 9.77 21.07 -20.60
CA SER A 287 9.35 22.28 -19.90
C SER A 287 7.95 22.72 -20.34
N LEU A 288 7.02 22.86 -19.39
CA LEU A 288 5.66 23.35 -19.64
C LEU A 288 5.53 24.81 -19.18
N VAL A 289 5.11 25.70 -20.07
CA VAL A 289 4.79 27.09 -19.73
C VAL A 289 3.28 27.27 -19.68
N ILE A 290 2.73 27.50 -18.49
CA ILE A 290 1.36 27.89 -18.23
C ILE A 290 1.27 29.42 -18.29
N LYS A 291 0.58 29.94 -19.30
CA LYS A 291 0.39 31.38 -19.48
C LYS A 291 -0.58 31.98 -18.46
N SER A 292 -0.47 33.29 -18.24
CA SER A 292 -1.38 34.07 -17.38
C SER A 292 -2.84 34.06 -17.83
N THR A 293 -3.12 33.65 -19.07
CA THR A 293 -4.48 33.41 -19.57
C THR A 293 -5.13 32.19 -18.93
N THR A 294 -4.35 31.23 -18.42
CA THR A 294 -4.86 30.02 -17.79
C THR A 294 -5.35 30.37 -16.40
N THR A 295 -6.65 30.28 -16.18
CA THR A 295 -7.29 30.61 -14.90
C THR A 295 -7.74 29.37 -14.12
N PHE A 296 -7.71 28.19 -14.75
CA PHE A 296 -8.11 26.94 -14.12
C PHE A 296 -7.31 25.73 -14.64
N ILE A 297 -6.80 24.90 -13.73
CA ILE A 297 -6.20 23.58 -13.95
C ILE A 297 -6.78 22.61 -12.93
N GLY A 298 -7.44 21.57 -13.44
CA GLY A 298 -8.13 20.56 -12.66
C GLY A 298 -7.22 19.52 -12.00
N GLU A 299 -7.78 18.75 -11.07
CA GLU A 299 -7.09 17.68 -10.35
C GLU A 299 -6.46 16.66 -11.31
N ASN A 300 -5.23 16.21 -11.01
CA ASN A 300 -4.50 15.21 -11.80
C ASN A 300 -4.26 15.58 -13.27
N ALA A 301 -4.45 16.84 -13.68
CA ALA A 301 -4.40 17.25 -15.08
C ALA A 301 -3.12 16.83 -15.81
N PHE A 302 -1.98 16.75 -15.13
CA PHE A 302 -0.69 16.32 -15.67
C PHE A 302 -0.06 15.17 -14.87
N PHE A 303 -0.85 14.46 -14.07
CA PHE A 303 -0.34 13.37 -13.25
C PHE A 303 0.18 12.22 -14.13
N GLY A 304 1.37 11.69 -13.82
CA GLY A 304 2.01 10.66 -14.64
C GLY A 304 2.70 11.19 -15.91
N CYS A 305 2.80 12.50 -16.15
CA CYS A 305 3.62 13.03 -17.24
C CYS A 305 5.13 12.90 -16.93
N HIS A 306 5.72 11.70 -17.03
CA HIS A 306 7.10 11.43 -16.59
C HIS A 306 8.19 12.20 -17.35
N GLY A 307 7.94 12.56 -18.62
CA GLY A 307 8.86 13.39 -19.40
C GLY A 307 8.88 14.86 -18.99
N LEU A 308 7.91 15.32 -18.17
CA LEU A 308 7.79 16.70 -17.73
C LEU A 308 8.75 16.97 -16.58
N THR A 309 9.84 17.69 -16.86
CA THR A 309 10.91 17.97 -15.89
C THR A 309 10.73 19.32 -15.19
N SER A 310 9.96 20.24 -15.78
CA SER A 310 9.78 21.61 -15.23
C SER A 310 8.44 22.24 -15.65
N VAL A 311 7.86 23.04 -14.76
CA VAL A 311 6.63 23.81 -15.02
C VAL A 311 6.82 25.27 -14.64
N TYR A 312 6.45 26.17 -15.56
CA TYR A 312 6.56 27.62 -15.45
C TYR A 312 5.17 28.26 -15.46
N PHE A 313 4.82 29.07 -14.47
CA PHE A 313 3.59 29.85 -14.47
C PHE A 313 3.91 31.32 -14.77
N GLU A 314 3.31 31.88 -15.82
CA GLU A 314 3.35 33.32 -16.08
C GLU A 314 2.18 34.01 -15.36
N GLY A 315 2.49 35.03 -14.56
CA GLY A 315 1.49 35.81 -13.82
C GLY A 315 1.26 35.35 -12.38
N ILE A 316 0.58 36.20 -11.61
CA ILE A 316 0.49 36.11 -10.14
C ILE A 316 -0.64 35.21 -9.60
N ASN A 317 -1.54 34.73 -10.47
CA ASN A 317 -2.70 33.94 -10.06
C ASN A 317 -2.43 32.45 -10.25
N ASN A 318 -2.60 31.65 -9.19
CA ASN A 318 -2.53 30.19 -9.26
C ASN A 318 -3.80 29.62 -9.92
N PRO A 319 -3.71 28.94 -11.08
CA PRO A 319 -4.87 28.33 -11.71
C PRO A 319 -5.22 26.93 -11.17
N CYS A 320 -4.40 26.30 -10.33
CA CYS A 320 -4.58 24.93 -9.88
C CYS A 320 -5.67 24.78 -8.78
N GLU A 321 -6.62 23.87 -8.96
CA GLU A 321 -7.73 23.62 -8.01
C GLU A 321 -7.34 22.77 -6.77
N ASN A 322 -6.32 21.90 -6.88
CA ASN A 322 -5.93 20.94 -5.81
C ASN A 322 -4.41 20.59 -5.83
N ARG A 323 -3.92 19.85 -4.82
CA ARG A 323 -2.49 19.50 -4.63
C ARG A 323 -1.93 18.48 -5.64
N ASP A 324 -2.80 17.72 -6.32
CA ASP A 324 -2.40 16.58 -7.16
C ASP A 324 -2.40 16.88 -8.66
N VAL A 325 -2.29 18.15 -9.09
CA VAL A 325 -2.23 18.51 -10.53
C VAL A 325 -1.05 17.82 -11.24
N PHE A 326 0.08 17.69 -10.55
CA PHE A 326 1.30 17.10 -11.07
C PHE A 326 1.82 15.98 -10.15
N MET A 327 2.55 15.02 -10.71
CA MET A 327 3.28 14.02 -9.93
C MET A 327 4.66 14.56 -9.54
N LEU A 328 4.82 15.00 -8.28
CA LEU A 328 6.00 15.71 -7.79
C LEU A 328 7.31 14.89 -7.75
N SER A 329 7.26 13.56 -7.93
CA SER A 329 8.45 12.71 -7.92
C SER A 329 9.35 12.89 -9.15
N PHE A 330 8.85 13.50 -10.23
CA PHE A 330 9.59 13.70 -11.48
C PHE A 330 9.82 15.18 -11.83
N ILE A 331 9.10 16.09 -11.18
CA ILE A 331 9.27 17.53 -11.37
C ILE A 331 10.37 18.01 -10.44
N THR A 332 11.52 18.32 -11.01
CA THR A 332 12.67 18.85 -10.28
C THR A 332 12.57 20.35 -10.03
N TYR A 333 11.61 21.05 -10.67
CA TYR A 333 11.56 22.52 -10.72
C TYR A 333 10.15 23.08 -10.98
N VAL A 334 9.66 23.97 -10.11
CA VAL A 334 8.44 24.79 -10.32
C VAL A 334 8.79 26.25 -10.09
N SER A 335 8.46 27.14 -11.02
CA SER A 335 8.71 28.59 -10.89
C SER A 335 7.49 29.43 -11.26
N VAL A 336 7.23 30.49 -10.51
CA VAL A 336 6.31 31.59 -10.87
C VAL A 336 7.15 32.76 -11.33
N ILE A 337 6.96 33.23 -12.56
CA ILE A 337 7.66 34.41 -13.08
C ILE A 337 6.70 35.59 -12.97
N ASP A 338 7.03 36.56 -12.11
CA ASP A 338 6.43 37.89 -12.18
C ASP A 338 7.18 38.78 -13.19
N GLU A 339 6.71 40.01 -13.38
CA GLU A 339 7.26 41.00 -14.32
C GLU A 339 8.74 41.37 -14.08
N TYR A 340 9.40 40.80 -13.06
CA TYR A 340 10.80 41.02 -12.68
C TYR A 340 11.71 39.78 -12.72
N ASN A 341 11.23 38.61 -13.16
CA ASN A 341 12.05 37.41 -13.47
C ASN A 341 12.61 36.56 -12.28
N ASP A 342 11.99 36.58 -11.09
CA ASP A 342 12.49 35.83 -9.91
C ASP A 342 11.74 34.50 -9.58
N VAL A 343 12.40 33.52 -8.91
CA VAL A 343 12.01 32.08 -8.79
C VAL A 343 11.58 31.66 -7.36
N VAL A 344 10.31 31.24 -7.17
CA VAL A 344 9.69 30.86 -5.85
C VAL A 344 9.61 29.35 -5.58
N PHE A 345 9.93 28.92 -4.34
CA PHE A 345 9.64 27.60 -3.77
C PHE A 345 8.36 27.57 -2.93
N GLY A 346 7.67 26.43 -2.94
CA GLY A 346 6.56 26.11 -2.04
C GLY A 346 5.27 25.79 -2.79
N GLU A 347 4.31 25.14 -2.12
CA GLU A 347 2.95 25.00 -2.66
C GLU A 347 2.38 26.38 -2.97
N LEU A 348 1.89 26.57 -4.20
CA LEU A 348 1.19 27.80 -4.60
C LEU A 348 0.11 28.11 -3.55
N PRO A 349 0.15 29.29 -2.90
CA PRO A 349 -0.86 29.64 -1.93
C PRO A 349 -2.23 29.72 -2.62
N ALA A 350 -3.30 29.40 -1.90
CA ALA A 350 -4.56 30.09 -2.13
C ALA A 350 -4.32 31.56 -1.75
N VAL A 351 -3.95 32.40 -2.73
CA VAL A 351 -3.60 33.79 -2.50
C VAL A 351 -4.88 34.61 -2.36
N ASN A 352 -5.27 34.85 -1.11
CA ASN A 352 -6.05 36.02 -0.76
C ASN A 352 -5.18 37.28 -0.94
N SER A 353 -5.79 38.46 -1.07
CA SER A 353 -5.17 39.76 -1.38
C SER A 353 -4.16 40.32 -0.35
N SER A 354 -3.55 39.51 0.51
CA SER A 354 -2.69 39.92 1.65
C SER A 354 -1.29 39.29 1.66
N ALA A 355 -0.87 38.60 0.59
CA ALA A 355 0.49 38.07 0.47
C ALA A 355 1.47 39.16 -0.02
N PHE A 356 2.70 39.14 0.49
CA PHE A 356 3.78 40.02 0.06
C PHE A 356 5.13 39.33 0.19
N GLN A 357 6.14 39.83 -0.51
CA GLN A 357 7.50 39.32 -0.49
C GLN A 357 8.44 40.34 0.16
N SER A 358 9.46 39.85 0.86
CA SER A 358 10.65 40.63 1.21
C SER A 358 11.88 39.73 1.20
N ASP A 359 12.96 40.21 0.61
CA ASP A 359 14.16 39.41 0.31
C ASP A 359 13.79 38.09 -0.38
N ASN A 360 14.31 36.97 0.13
CA ASN A 360 14.04 35.63 -0.37
C ASN A 360 12.83 34.97 0.29
N LEU A 361 11.98 35.68 1.04
CA LEU A 361 10.89 35.08 1.82
C LEU A 361 9.53 35.67 1.42
N PHE A 362 8.52 34.80 1.39
CA PHE A 362 7.13 35.15 1.14
C PHE A 362 6.33 35.13 2.43
N TYR A 363 5.49 36.14 2.60
CA TYR A 363 4.74 36.40 3.82
C TYR A 363 3.24 36.54 3.52
N ILE A 364 2.41 36.22 4.52
CA ILE A 364 1.01 36.62 4.58
C ILE A 364 0.69 37.28 5.91
N LEU A 365 -0.32 38.14 5.90
CA LEU A 365 -0.91 38.69 7.12
C LEU A 365 -2.07 37.79 7.58
N PRO A 366 -2.08 37.31 8.84
CA PRO A 366 -3.22 36.60 9.38
C PRO A 366 -4.43 37.54 9.49
N SER A 367 -5.63 37.05 9.23
CA SER A 367 -6.88 37.82 9.31
C SER A 367 -7.17 38.35 10.73
N SER A 368 -6.50 37.80 11.74
CA SER A 368 -6.75 38.01 13.17
C SER A 368 -5.71 38.88 13.89
N SER A 369 -4.60 39.26 13.24
CA SER A 369 -3.55 40.08 13.88
C SER A 369 -2.95 41.10 12.90
N ASN A 370 -2.69 42.30 13.43
CA ASN A 370 -2.05 43.41 12.71
C ASN A 370 -0.54 43.54 13.01
N ASP A 371 0.03 42.67 13.85
CA ASP A 371 1.44 42.72 14.27
C ASP A 371 2.27 41.51 13.83
N GLU A 372 1.67 40.62 13.03
CA GLU A 372 2.18 39.30 12.75
C GLU A 372 2.42 39.10 11.24
N ALA A 373 3.53 38.46 10.92
CA ALA A 373 3.82 37.92 9.60
C ALA A 373 3.98 36.40 9.68
N ILE A 374 3.44 35.71 8.69
CA ILE A 374 3.52 34.25 8.54
C ILE A 374 4.31 33.95 7.27
N ILE A 375 5.41 33.20 7.37
CA ILE A 375 6.18 32.78 6.19
C ILE A 375 5.47 31.62 5.51
N ILE A 376 5.31 31.72 4.19
CA ILE A 376 4.60 30.74 3.37
C ILE A 376 5.47 30.03 2.34
N ALA A 377 6.62 30.63 1.98
CA ALA A 377 7.48 30.19 0.89
C ALA A 377 8.84 30.91 0.95
N CYS A 378 9.83 30.41 0.21
CA CYS A 378 11.17 30.98 0.06
C CYS A 378 11.59 31.01 -1.43
N LEU A 379 12.43 31.94 -1.89
CA LEU A 379 13.09 31.91 -3.21
C LEU A 379 14.37 31.06 -3.12
N GLU A 380 14.71 30.26 -4.14
CA GLU A 380 15.93 29.43 -4.12
C GLU A 380 17.23 30.22 -4.32
N GLN A 381 17.63 31.02 -3.33
CA GLN A 381 19.00 31.52 -3.14
C GLN A 381 19.33 31.76 -1.65
N SER A 382 18.87 30.93 -0.72
CA SER A 382 19.46 30.99 0.63
C SER A 382 20.88 30.47 0.52
N ASN A 383 21.84 31.33 0.81
CA ASN A 383 23.26 31.04 1.01
C ASN A 383 23.44 29.82 1.95
N ASP A 384 24.68 29.42 2.21
CA ASP A 384 25.01 28.37 3.18
C ASP A 384 24.29 28.51 4.54
N ASN A 385 23.80 29.72 4.89
CA ASN A 385 22.97 30.01 6.07
C ASN A 385 21.56 30.53 5.71
N LEU A 386 20.50 29.84 6.17
CA LEU A 386 19.10 30.30 6.12
C LEU A 386 18.73 31.01 7.42
N VAL A 387 18.61 32.34 7.34
CA VAL A 387 18.22 33.19 8.48
C VAL A 387 16.77 33.63 8.32
N ILE A 388 15.90 33.19 9.24
CA ILE A 388 14.52 33.65 9.30
C ILE A 388 14.48 34.94 10.17
N PRO A 389 14.03 36.08 9.62
CA PRO A 389 14.14 37.36 10.32
C PRO A 389 13.16 37.46 11.50
N LEU A 390 13.57 38.14 12.57
CA LEU A 390 12.72 38.43 13.74
C LEU A 390 11.45 39.20 13.36
N SER A 391 11.59 40.19 12.47
CA SER A 391 10.50 41.02 11.99
C SER A 391 10.71 41.49 10.56
N ILE A 392 9.62 41.90 9.91
CA ILE A 392 9.62 42.43 8.55
C ILE A 392 8.86 43.74 8.44
N ALA A 393 9.40 44.68 7.66
CA ALA A 393 8.75 45.96 7.41
C ALA A 393 7.75 45.82 6.26
N HIS A 394 6.49 46.17 6.49
CA HIS A 394 5.43 46.17 5.48
C HIS A 394 4.46 47.34 5.70
N LEU A 395 4.21 48.16 4.68
CA LEU A 395 3.27 49.29 4.72
C LEU A 395 3.45 50.24 5.94
N ASN A 396 4.70 50.53 6.33
CA ASN A 396 5.10 51.33 7.50
C ASN A 396 4.88 50.68 8.87
N TYR A 397 4.56 49.38 8.92
CA TYR A 397 4.51 48.59 10.15
C TYR A 397 5.68 47.61 10.20
N TYR A 398 6.12 47.27 11.41
CA TYR A 398 7.05 46.16 11.65
C TYR A 398 6.26 44.97 12.20
N LEU A 399 6.25 43.88 11.45
CA LEU A 399 5.50 42.67 11.75
C LEU A 399 6.45 41.60 12.28
N GLN A 400 6.13 40.98 13.40
CA GLN A 400 6.95 39.89 13.96
C GLN A 400 6.68 38.58 13.21
N VAL A 401 7.73 37.84 12.85
CA VAL A 401 7.58 36.53 12.22
C VAL A 401 7.25 35.49 13.30
N LYS A 402 5.96 35.16 13.45
CA LYS A 402 5.50 34.25 14.50
C LYS A 402 5.25 32.83 14.01
N GLN A 403 5.07 32.61 12.71
CA GLN A 403 4.71 31.29 12.19
C GLN A 403 5.38 30.96 10.86
N LEU A 404 5.73 29.69 10.69
CA LEU A 404 6.04 29.08 9.41
C LEU A 404 4.86 28.23 8.98
N ARG A 405 4.35 28.45 7.76
CA ARG A 405 3.22 27.66 7.24
C ARG A 405 3.66 26.27 6.78
N ARG A 406 2.65 25.46 6.49
CA ARG A 406 2.83 24.14 5.89
C ARG A 406 3.67 24.25 4.61
N ASN A 407 4.69 23.39 4.47
CA ASN A 407 5.62 23.32 3.34
C ASN A 407 6.47 24.58 3.05
N ALA A 408 6.60 25.53 3.97
CA ALA A 408 7.27 26.82 3.71
C ALA A 408 8.70 26.71 3.12
N PHE A 409 9.43 25.66 3.47
CA PHE A 409 10.80 25.36 3.01
C PHE A 409 10.93 23.89 2.56
N TYR A 410 9.84 23.27 2.10
CA TYR A 410 9.86 21.87 1.66
C TYR A 410 10.92 21.66 0.57
N GLY A 411 11.80 20.67 0.75
CA GLY A 411 12.78 20.26 -0.25
C GLY A 411 13.94 21.25 -0.47
N CYS A 412 14.15 22.22 0.42
CA CYS A 412 15.26 23.15 0.29
C CYS A 412 16.61 22.44 0.57
N VAL A 413 17.44 22.25 -0.46
CA VAL A 413 18.68 21.46 -0.38
C VAL A 413 19.97 22.28 -0.27
N LYS A 414 19.91 23.61 -0.37
CA LYS A 414 21.12 24.46 -0.48
C LYS A 414 21.66 24.98 0.85
N PHE A 415 20.80 25.28 1.82
CA PHE A 415 21.26 25.84 3.08
C PHE A 415 21.86 24.75 3.95
N THR A 416 22.96 25.08 4.63
CA THR A 416 23.63 24.19 5.59
C THR A 416 23.26 24.51 7.03
N SER A 417 23.09 25.78 7.40
CA SER A 417 22.63 26.18 8.74
C SER A 417 21.25 26.84 8.72
N LEU A 418 20.52 26.75 9.84
CA LEU A 418 19.19 27.31 10.05
C LEU A 418 19.16 28.17 11.32
N GLU A 419 18.82 29.45 11.17
CA GLU A 419 18.59 30.37 12.28
C GLU A 419 17.10 30.73 12.35
N LEU A 420 16.43 30.29 13.42
CA LEU A 420 15.03 30.60 13.71
C LEU A 420 14.93 31.81 14.66
N PRO A 421 13.98 32.74 14.48
CA PRO A 421 13.88 33.93 15.32
C PRO A 421 13.20 33.61 16.66
N GLU A 422 13.61 34.31 17.72
CA GLU A 422 12.99 34.21 19.05
C GLU A 422 11.52 34.68 19.11
N SER A 423 10.96 35.22 18.03
CA SER A 423 9.52 35.52 17.90
C SER A 423 8.69 34.35 17.37
N LEU A 424 9.32 33.25 16.93
CA LEU A 424 8.64 32.13 16.27
C LEU A 424 7.90 31.22 17.26
N ILE A 425 6.58 31.18 17.13
CA ILE A 425 5.67 30.42 18.00
C ILE A 425 5.32 29.05 17.38
N TYR A 426 5.26 28.96 16.05
CA TYR A 426 4.71 27.79 15.36
C TYR A 426 5.52 27.37 14.12
N ILE A 427 5.94 26.10 14.08
CA ILE A 427 6.47 25.45 12.87
C ILE A 427 5.36 24.58 12.25
N GLY A 428 4.97 24.91 11.03
CA GLY A 428 3.90 24.25 10.28
C GLY A 428 4.25 22.85 9.79
N GLU A 429 3.21 22.09 9.44
CA GLU A 429 3.36 20.71 8.94
C GLU A 429 4.31 20.67 7.73
N LYS A 430 5.27 19.73 7.68
CA LYS A 430 6.24 19.62 6.57
C LYS A 430 7.05 20.89 6.26
N ALA A 431 7.13 21.87 7.19
CA ALA A 431 7.76 23.16 6.92
C ALA A 431 9.19 23.03 6.38
N PHE A 432 9.98 22.06 6.86
CA PHE A 432 11.35 21.77 6.43
C PHE A 432 11.51 20.29 5.99
N LYS A 433 10.44 19.65 5.48
CA LYS A 433 10.54 18.25 5.05
C LYS A 433 11.52 18.12 3.87
N ASN A 434 12.38 17.12 3.90
CA ASN A 434 13.40 16.78 2.90
C ASN A 434 14.41 17.92 2.65
N CYS A 435 14.76 18.70 3.66
CA CYS A 435 15.83 19.70 3.57
C CYS A 435 17.22 19.03 3.65
N LEU A 436 17.63 18.36 2.57
CA LEU A 436 18.82 17.49 2.56
C LEU A 436 20.15 18.23 2.75
N GLY A 437 20.20 19.55 2.62
CA GLY A 437 21.43 20.32 2.85
C GLY A 437 21.66 20.71 4.31
N PHE A 438 20.62 20.62 5.15
CA PHE A 438 20.65 21.13 6.52
C PHE A 438 21.57 20.28 7.40
N SER A 439 22.77 20.80 7.68
CA SER A 439 23.80 20.16 8.49
C SER A 439 24.18 21.06 9.68
N GLY A 440 24.05 20.54 10.90
CA GLY A 440 24.41 21.26 12.12
C GLY A 440 23.23 21.49 13.06
N ASN A 441 23.53 22.16 14.18
CA ASN A 441 22.59 22.27 15.30
C ASN A 441 21.28 22.96 14.92
N LEU A 442 20.17 22.42 15.43
CA LEU A 442 18.84 23.04 15.33
C LEU A 442 18.53 23.80 16.62
N HIS A 443 18.78 25.11 16.62
CA HIS A 443 18.40 25.97 17.73
C HIS A 443 16.92 26.37 17.63
N LEU A 444 16.09 25.75 18.46
CA LEU A 444 14.67 26.08 18.58
C LEU A 444 14.48 27.28 19.54
N PRO A 445 13.69 28.29 19.15
CA PRO A 445 13.52 29.51 19.94
C PRO A 445 12.66 29.27 21.20
N TYR A 446 12.90 30.05 22.26
CA TYR A 446 12.20 29.87 23.54
C TYR A 446 10.72 30.28 23.51
N SER A 447 10.26 30.98 22.47
CA SER A 447 8.85 31.28 22.24
C SER A 447 8.09 30.17 21.52
N LEU A 448 8.76 29.12 21.05
CA LEU A 448 8.15 28.06 20.27
C LEU A 448 7.19 27.22 21.14
N GLU A 449 5.93 27.16 20.74
CA GLU A 449 4.90 26.40 21.46
C GLU A 449 4.61 25.04 20.82
N LYS A 450 4.84 24.91 19.50
CA LYS A 450 4.45 23.72 18.74
C LYS A 450 5.33 23.44 17.52
N ILE A 451 5.71 22.17 17.39
CA ILE A 451 6.33 21.58 16.21
C ILE A 451 5.31 20.65 15.56
N SER A 452 4.92 20.90 14.32
CA SER A 452 3.88 20.12 13.64
C SER A 452 4.39 18.80 13.06
N SER A 453 3.44 17.96 12.64
CA SER A 453 3.76 16.68 12.01
C SER A 453 4.64 16.86 10.77
N TYR A 454 5.56 15.92 10.55
CA TYR A 454 6.49 15.91 9.41
C TYR A 454 7.42 17.15 9.28
N SER A 455 7.51 18.04 10.28
CA SER A 455 8.17 19.34 10.13
C SER A 455 9.61 19.25 9.62
N PHE A 456 10.39 18.27 10.05
CA PHE A 456 11.78 18.00 9.67
C PHE A 456 11.96 16.56 9.14
N TYR A 457 10.90 15.97 8.59
CA TYR A 457 10.95 14.63 8.01
C TYR A 457 12.03 14.55 6.93
N GLY A 458 12.89 13.54 6.97
CA GLY A 458 13.87 13.27 5.92
C GLY A 458 14.97 14.33 5.82
N CYS A 459 15.22 15.11 6.88
CA CYS A 459 16.42 15.94 6.98
C CYS A 459 17.63 15.06 7.31
N THR A 460 18.08 14.27 6.32
CA THR A 460 19.06 13.21 6.53
C THR A 460 20.42 13.71 7.00
N ASP A 461 20.78 14.93 6.64
CA ASP A 461 22.07 15.55 6.92
C ASP A 461 22.08 16.34 8.24
N PHE A 462 20.93 16.42 8.92
CA PHE A 462 20.81 17.08 10.22
C PHE A 462 21.72 16.39 11.24
N GLU A 463 22.58 17.16 11.90
CA GLU A 463 23.53 16.69 12.91
C GLU A 463 23.55 17.64 14.13
N GLY A 464 24.15 17.22 15.24
CA GLY A 464 24.27 18.08 16.41
C GLY A 464 23.10 18.00 17.40
N GLU A 465 23.08 18.92 18.36
CA GLU A 465 22.17 18.87 19.52
C GLU A 465 20.76 19.37 19.17
N LEU A 466 19.75 18.71 19.74
CA LEU A 466 18.35 19.16 19.70
C LEU A 466 17.81 19.35 21.12
N ILE A 467 17.71 20.60 21.53
CA ILE A 467 17.04 20.99 22.76
C ILE A 467 15.64 21.47 22.40
N ILE A 468 14.62 20.70 22.77
CA ILE A 468 13.22 21.12 22.68
C ILE A 468 12.92 22.05 23.86
N PRO A 469 12.59 23.35 23.63
CA PRO A 469 12.34 24.31 24.70
C PRO A 469 11.13 23.93 25.56
N ASP A 470 11.16 24.23 26.86
CA ASP A 470 10.08 23.87 27.81
C ASP A 470 8.73 24.56 27.50
N THR A 471 8.70 25.53 26.59
CA THR A 471 7.49 26.15 26.04
C THR A 471 6.78 25.29 25.01
N VAL A 472 7.47 24.32 24.40
CA VAL A 472 6.88 23.39 23.42
C VAL A 472 5.97 22.40 24.15
N GLN A 473 4.68 22.45 23.82
CA GLN A 473 3.64 21.60 24.43
C GLN A 473 3.29 20.38 23.57
N SER A 474 3.65 20.39 22.28
CA SER A 474 3.40 19.27 21.38
C SER A 474 4.44 19.16 20.26
N ILE A 475 4.81 17.91 19.95
CA ILE A 475 5.58 17.52 18.77
C ILE A 475 4.69 16.58 17.95
N GLY A 476 4.43 16.95 16.70
CA GLY A 476 3.59 16.15 15.81
C GLY A 476 4.23 14.84 15.38
N GLN A 477 3.40 13.90 14.93
CA GLN A 477 3.84 12.62 14.37
C GLN A 477 4.85 12.80 13.22
N TYR A 478 5.82 11.91 13.12
CA TYR A 478 6.89 11.94 12.10
C TYR A 478 7.71 13.24 12.05
N ALA A 479 7.70 14.08 13.10
CA ALA A 479 8.34 15.39 13.04
C ALA A 479 9.83 15.34 12.68
N PHE A 480 10.56 14.32 13.15
CA PHE A 480 11.98 14.09 12.89
C PHE A 480 12.24 12.68 12.33
N TYR A 481 11.27 12.13 11.60
CA TYR A 481 11.43 10.82 10.97
C TYR A 481 12.57 10.84 9.95
N ASP A 482 13.42 9.80 9.95
CA ASP A 482 14.51 9.59 8.99
C ASP A 482 15.65 10.62 9.03
N CYS A 483 15.83 11.29 10.17
CA CYS A 483 16.98 12.17 10.44
C CYS A 483 18.23 11.34 10.78
N HIS A 484 18.74 10.59 9.80
CA HIS A 484 19.76 9.56 10.00
C HIS A 484 21.06 10.03 10.66
N ASN A 485 21.56 11.23 10.34
CA ASN A 485 22.82 11.76 10.87
C ASN A 485 22.66 12.55 12.18
N PHE A 486 21.46 12.56 12.77
CA PHE A 486 21.20 13.24 14.02
C PHE A 486 21.99 12.59 15.15
N ASN A 487 23.14 13.17 15.51
CA ASN A 487 24.18 12.54 16.33
C ASN A 487 24.45 13.26 17.67
N GLY A 488 23.70 14.31 18.00
CA GLY A 488 23.85 15.04 19.26
C GLY A 488 22.86 14.59 20.33
N ASN A 489 22.89 15.29 21.47
CA ASN A 489 21.98 15.03 22.59
C ASN A 489 20.55 15.44 22.22
N LEU A 490 19.58 14.63 22.65
CA LEU A 490 18.17 14.96 22.60
C LEU A 490 17.66 15.35 23.99
N LYS A 491 17.24 16.60 24.17
CA LYS A 491 16.55 17.05 25.38
C LYS A 491 15.08 17.36 25.05
N LEU A 492 14.18 16.61 25.66
CA LEU A 492 12.74 16.81 25.52
C LEU A 492 12.22 17.89 26.48
N SER A 493 11.22 18.65 26.04
CA SER A 493 10.56 19.70 26.83
C SER A 493 9.88 19.14 28.08
N SER A 494 9.96 19.87 29.19
CA SER A 494 9.23 19.54 30.42
C SER A 494 7.72 19.78 30.35
N SER A 495 7.21 20.36 29.27
CA SER A 495 5.77 20.60 29.08
C SER A 495 5.10 19.60 28.13
N LEU A 496 5.86 18.64 27.55
CA LEU A 496 5.29 17.61 26.68
C LEU A 496 4.50 16.57 27.48
N LEU A 497 3.23 16.37 27.10
CA LEU A 497 2.38 15.34 27.69
C LEU A 497 2.45 14.01 26.93
N GLU A 498 2.75 14.07 25.63
CA GLU A 498 2.83 12.93 24.73
C GLU A 498 3.97 13.08 23.73
N LEU A 499 4.53 11.94 23.31
CA LEU A 499 5.38 11.85 22.11
C LEU A 499 4.57 11.21 20.98
N GLY A 500 4.55 11.85 19.83
CA GLY A 500 3.79 11.39 18.66
C GLY A 500 4.34 10.09 18.06
N ILE A 501 3.50 9.45 17.24
CA ILE A 501 3.84 8.26 16.46
C ILE A 501 5.03 8.59 15.52
N HIS A 502 6.02 7.70 15.46
CA HIS A 502 7.21 7.83 14.59
C HIS A 502 8.02 9.13 14.77
N THR A 503 7.93 9.81 15.93
CA THR A 503 8.51 11.17 16.09
C THR A 503 10.00 11.22 15.77
N PHE A 504 10.78 10.24 16.23
CA PHE A 504 12.23 10.10 16.01
C PHE A 504 12.59 8.75 15.38
N ASP A 505 11.67 8.10 14.67
CA ASP A 505 11.96 6.82 14.00
C ASP A 505 13.07 6.99 12.94
N ASN A 506 13.97 6.00 12.85
CA ASN A 506 15.17 5.99 12.02
C ASN A 506 16.13 7.18 12.29
N CYS A 507 16.20 7.68 13.52
CA CYS A 507 17.26 8.60 13.96
C CYS A 507 18.49 7.81 14.44
N ASN A 508 19.16 7.13 13.51
CA ASN A 508 20.09 6.04 13.81
C ASN A 508 21.33 6.46 14.61
N THR A 509 21.80 7.69 14.50
CA THR A 509 23.05 8.13 15.14
C THR A 509 22.87 8.81 16.50
N LEU A 510 21.63 8.99 16.98
CA LEU A 510 21.33 9.60 18.28
C LEU A 510 22.06 8.83 19.36
N ASN A 511 22.90 9.48 20.18
CA ASN A 511 23.75 8.80 21.15
C ASN A 511 23.54 9.27 22.59
N GLY A 512 24.15 8.54 23.53
CA GLY A 512 24.08 8.83 24.96
C GLY A 512 22.88 8.20 25.65
N ASN A 513 22.36 8.88 26.68
CA ASN A 513 21.20 8.46 27.45
C ASN A 513 19.91 9.04 26.88
N LEU A 514 18.87 8.22 26.78
CA LEU A 514 17.53 8.70 26.48
C LEU A 514 16.78 8.96 27.79
N THR A 515 16.54 10.24 28.11
CA THR A 515 15.74 10.64 29.27
C THR A 515 14.36 11.11 28.81
N ILE A 516 13.32 10.35 29.14
CA ILE A 516 11.94 10.75 28.90
C ILE A 516 11.49 11.65 30.06
N THR A 517 11.06 12.87 29.75
CA THR A 517 10.76 13.89 30.76
C THR A 517 9.55 13.54 31.62
N SER A 518 9.56 13.96 32.90
CA SER A 518 8.55 13.62 33.92
C SER A 518 7.12 14.06 33.65
N SER A 519 6.86 14.85 32.61
CA SER A 519 5.52 15.26 32.17
C SER A 519 4.88 14.30 31.17
N ILE A 520 5.67 13.45 30.51
CA ILE A 520 5.19 12.57 29.44
C ILE A 520 4.40 11.41 30.05
N THR A 521 3.15 11.26 29.62
CA THR A 521 2.24 10.18 30.03
C THR A 521 2.08 9.11 28.96
N THR A 522 2.36 9.45 27.69
CA THR A 522 2.18 8.56 26.54
C THR A 522 3.36 8.65 25.57
N ILE A 523 3.91 7.50 25.20
CA ILE A 523 4.88 7.37 24.09
C ILE A 523 4.15 6.68 22.94
N GLY A 524 4.06 7.34 21.78
CA GLY A 524 3.37 6.80 20.61
C GLY A 524 4.11 5.66 19.92
N ASP A 525 3.38 4.89 19.12
CA ASP A 525 3.93 3.76 18.36
C ASP A 525 5.15 4.20 17.53
N TYR A 526 6.20 3.36 17.55
CA TYR A 526 7.45 3.57 16.82
C TYR A 526 8.20 4.88 17.13
N ALA A 527 7.91 5.56 18.25
CA ALA A 527 8.45 6.90 18.54
C ALA A 527 9.98 7.01 18.44
N PHE A 528 10.72 5.96 18.82
CA PHE A 528 12.18 5.85 18.78
C PHE A 528 12.65 4.54 18.11
N ARG A 529 11.86 4.01 17.17
CA ARG A 529 12.28 2.80 16.45
C ARG A 529 13.58 3.07 15.68
N ASN A 530 14.46 2.06 15.66
CA ASN A 530 15.76 2.07 14.99
C ASN A 530 16.70 3.22 15.40
N CYS A 531 16.51 3.81 16.58
CA CYS A 531 17.46 4.75 17.19
C CYS A 531 18.67 4.01 17.77
N ILE A 532 19.44 3.33 16.90
CA ILE A 532 20.49 2.38 17.28
C ILE A 532 21.68 3.02 18.03
N GLY A 533 21.90 4.33 17.89
CA GLY A 533 23.02 5.01 18.52
C GLY A 533 22.91 5.14 20.04
N PHE A 534 21.71 5.01 20.61
CA PHE A 534 21.52 5.02 22.06
C PHE A 534 22.12 3.73 22.63
N ASN A 535 23.16 3.89 23.46
CA ASN A 535 24.02 2.79 23.89
C ASN A 535 24.21 2.70 25.41
N GLU A 536 23.64 3.63 26.17
CA GLU A 536 23.69 3.62 27.63
C GLU A 536 22.36 3.18 28.22
N SER A 537 21.58 4.11 28.78
CA SER A 537 20.33 3.83 29.49
C SER A 537 19.13 4.57 28.92
N ILE A 538 17.95 3.96 29.06
CA ILE A 538 16.65 4.62 28.87
C ILE A 538 16.06 4.91 30.26
N LEU A 539 15.81 6.18 30.56
CA LEU A 539 15.16 6.63 31.79
C LEU A 539 13.69 6.96 31.50
N LEU A 540 12.78 6.15 32.03
CA LEU A 540 11.33 6.30 31.90
C LEU A 540 10.72 6.92 33.17
N PRO A 541 9.86 7.94 33.05
CA PRO A 541 9.36 8.68 34.20
C PRO A 541 8.22 7.95 34.91
N SER A 542 8.01 8.28 36.19
CA SER A 542 6.91 7.73 36.99
C SER A 542 5.51 8.14 36.54
N SER A 543 5.40 9.17 35.69
CA SER A 543 4.15 9.64 35.09
C SER A 543 3.72 8.86 33.84
N LEU A 544 4.58 7.99 33.32
CA LEU A 544 4.31 7.23 32.10
C LEU A 544 3.16 6.24 32.34
N LEU A 545 2.11 6.34 31.52
CA LEU A 545 0.92 5.50 31.58
C LEU A 545 0.81 4.57 30.38
N ILE A 546 1.30 5.00 29.21
CA ILE A 546 1.16 4.28 27.95
C ILE A 546 2.48 4.22 27.19
N ILE A 547 2.89 3.03 26.74
CA ILE A 547 3.95 2.83 25.75
C ILE A 547 3.35 2.16 24.51
N GLY A 548 3.51 2.82 23.36
CA GLY A 548 3.03 2.35 22.07
C GLY A 548 3.80 1.13 21.54
N ASN A 549 3.23 0.49 20.52
CA ASN A 549 3.83 -0.65 19.83
C ASN A 549 5.21 -0.27 19.29
N ASN A 550 6.20 -1.15 19.48
CA ASN A 550 7.52 -1.01 18.86
C ASN A 550 8.20 0.35 19.13
N SER A 551 7.82 1.04 20.21
CA SER A 551 8.27 2.42 20.50
C SER A 551 9.79 2.53 20.56
N PHE A 552 10.46 1.47 20.97
CA PHE A 552 11.92 1.36 21.10
C PHE A 552 12.46 0.17 20.29
N GLU A 553 11.73 -0.29 19.27
CA GLU A 553 12.14 -1.44 18.46
C GLU A 553 13.51 -1.19 17.83
N GLY A 554 14.40 -2.19 17.88
CA GLY A 554 15.70 -2.13 17.22
C GLY A 554 16.73 -1.25 17.94
N MET A 555 16.52 -0.82 19.19
CA MET A 555 17.55 -0.13 19.97
C MET A 555 18.60 -1.13 20.52
N GLU A 556 19.38 -1.68 19.58
CA GLU A 556 20.29 -2.83 19.76
C GLU A 556 21.48 -2.59 20.70
N HIS A 557 21.73 -1.37 21.18
CA HIS A 557 22.87 -1.05 22.02
C HIS A 557 22.50 -0.59 23.43
N VAL A 558 21.20 -0.45 23.74
CA VAL A 558 20.74 -0.04 25.06
C VAL A 558 21.11 -1.10 26.11
N SER A 559 21.88 -0.69 27.11
CA SER A 559 22.39 -1.56 28.16
C SER A 559 21.44 -1.73 29.33
N SER A 560 20.65 -0.72 29.66
CA SER A 560 19.70 -0.75 30.77
C SER A 560 18.47 0.12 30.54
N ILE A 561 17.35 -0.30 31.12
CA ILE A 561 16.09 0.45 31.13
C ILE A 561 15.72 0.67 32.58
N LEU A 562 15.47 1.92 32.97
CA LEU A 562 15.11 2.31 34.33
C LEU A 562 13.72 2.95 34.31
N PHE A 563 12.84 2.47 35.18
CA PHE A 563 11.50 3.02 35.37
C PHE A 563 11.29 3.41 36.85
N ASP A 564 11.10 4.71 37.10
CA ASP A 564 10.93 5.26 38.46
C ASP A 564 9.45 5.24 38.94
N GLY A 565 8.55 4.63 38.17
CA GLY A 565 7.14 4.51 38.54
C GLY A 565 6.85 3.29 39.42
N SER A 566 5.71 3.37 40.12
CA SER A 566 5.16 2.26 40.92
C SER A 566 3.88 1.65 40.32
N LEU A 567 3.28 2.33 39.33
CA LEU A 567 2.06 1.89 38.65
C LEU A 567 2.40 1.13 37.37
N ASN A 568 1.50 0.22 37.01
CA ASN A 568 1.60 -0.55 35.78
C ASN A 568 1.37 0.36 34.57
N VAL A 569 2.24 0.22 33.58
CA VAL A 569 2.14 0.93 32.30
C VAL A 569 1.29 0.09 31.36
N ILE A 570 0.29 0.70 30.73
CA ILE A 570 -0.45 0.07 29.65
C ILE A 570 0.51 -0.01 28.46
N HIS A 571 0.79 -1.23 28.03
CA HIS A 571 1.65 -1.47 26.89
C HIS A 571 0.93 -2.38 25.89
N ASN A 572 1.18 -2.14 24.62
CA ASN A 572 0.88 -3.10 23.57
C ASN A 572 2.16 -3.87 23.20
N ASN A 573 2.01 -5.00 22.50
CA ASN A 573 3.07 -5.98 22.29
C ASN A 573 4.33 -5.34 21.65
N ASN A 574 5.52 -5.87 22.00
CA ASN A 574 6.82 -5.60 21.34
C ASN A 574 7.47 -4.22 21.53
N ALA A 575 7.13 -3.43 22.54
CA ALA A 575 7.72 -2.08 22.74
C ALA A 575 9.25 -2.02 22.70
N PHE A 576 9.94 -3.06 23.22
CA PHE A 576 11.40 -3.19 23.26
C PHE A 576 11.94 -4.34 22.38
N GLN A 577 11.19 -4.73 21.34
CA GLN A 577 11.62 -5.81 20.45
C GLN A 577 12.97 -5.48 19.79
N GLY A 578 13.92 -6.42 19.83
CA GLY A 578 15.26 -6.21 19.28
C GLY A 578 16.20 -5.36 20.15
N CYS A 579 15.75 -4.85 21.30
CA CYS A 579 16.66 -4.22 22.26
C CYS A 579 17.64 -5.24 22.85
N PHE A 580 18.85 -4.79 23.20
CA PHE A 580 19.84 -5.66 23.85
C PHE A 580 19.48 -5.98 25.30
N CYS A 581 19.00 -4.98 26.03
CA CYS A 581 18.53 -5.14 27.40
C CYS A 581 17.33 -6.11 27.50
N ARG A 582 17.36 -7.03 28.46
CA ARG A 582 16.31 -8.05 28.69
C ARG A 582 15.59 -7.91 30.02
N SER A 583 15.82 -6.82 30.73
CA SER A 583 15.12 -6.57 31.99
C SER A 583 15.03 -5.08 32.29
N VAL A 584 14.03 -4.71 33.08
CA VAL A 584 13.77 -3.31 33.44
C VAL A 584 14.01 -3.13 34.93
N TYR A 585 14.89 -2.21 35.30
CA TYR A 585 15.08 -1.82 36.70
C TYR A 585 13.89 -0.98 37.15
N VAL A 586 13.22 -1.43 38.19
CA VAL A 586 12.03 -0.78 38.75
C VAL A 586 12.21 -0.48 40.24
N ASN A 587 11.37 0.40 40.77
CA ASN A 587 11.29 0.62 42.21
C ASN A 587 10.81 -0.66 42.95
N ALA A 588 11.24 -0.84 44.21
CA ALA A 588 10.82 -1.95 45.06
C ALA A 588 9.29 -2.13 45.14
N ASN A 589 8.53 -1.03 45.04
CA ASN A 589 7.07 -1.02 45.13
C ASN A 589 6.33 -1.33 43.81
N TYR A 590 7.04 -1.58 42.71
CA TYR A 590 6.40 -1.95 41.44
C TYR A 590 5.68 -3.31 41.58
N GLN A 591 4.40 -3.36 41.20
CA GLN A 591 3.51 -4.48 41.54
C GLN A 591 3.64 -5.65 40.56
N ASP A 592 3.79 -5.37 39.26
CA ASP A 592 3.82 -6.41 38.24
C ASP A 592 5.15 -7.15 38.16
N ALA A 593 5.11 -8.38 37.66
CA ALA A 593 6.29 -9.19 37.37
C ALA A 593 7.00 -8.78 36.07
N LEU A 594 6.29 -8.07 35.19
CA LEU A 594 6.75 -7.67 33.85
C LEU A 594 6.56 -6.16 33.64
N PHE A 595 7.39 -5.59 32.77
CA PHE A 595 7.27 -4.25 32.24
C PHE A 595 7.39 -4.34 30.72
N ALA A 596 6.29 -4.14 29.99
CA ALA A 596 6.27 -4.28 28.53
C ALA A 596 6.89 -5.60 28.05
N GLU A 597 6.41 -6.72 28.62
CA GLU A 597 6.88 -8.10 28.39
C GLU A 597 8.31 -8.43 28.89
N LEU A 598 9.09 -7.43 29.31
CA LEU A 598 10.40 -7.65 29.91
C LEU A 598 10.29 -7.97 31.41
N PRO A 599 11.07 -8.93 31.92
CA PRO A 599 11.23 -9.14 33.35
C PRO A 599 11.67 -7.90 34.11
N VAL A 600 11.10 -7.67 35.29
CA VAL A 600 11.51 -6.55 36.16
C VAL A 600 12.59 -6.95 37.15
N ILE A 601 13.61 -6.10 37.32
CA ILE A 601 14.63 -6.19 38.36
C ILE A 601 14.27 -5.24 39.50
N LYS A 602 14.15 -5.77 40.70
CA LYS A 602 13.90 -5.04 41.94
C LYS A 602 15.21 -4.85 42.71
N PRO A 603 15.33 -3.82 43.57
CA PRO A 603 16.56 -3.53 44.31
C PRO A 603 17.12 -4.67 45.19
N MET A 604 16.30 -5.66 45.57
CA MET A 604 16.70 -6.82 46.40
C MET A 604 16.91 -8.11 45.59
N ASP A 605 16.82 -8.06 44.26
CA ASP A 605 17.11 -9.23 43.43
C ASP A 605 18.63 -9.50 43.40
N ILE A 606 18.99 -10.78 43.44
CA ILE A 606 20.38 -11.24 43.43
C ILE A 606 20.83 -11.39 41.97
N ILE A 607 21.98 -10.81 41.62
CA ILE A 607 22.56 -10.95 40.28
C ILE A 607 23.86 -11.76 40.40
N GLN A 608 23.90 -12.94 39.77
CA GLN A 608 25.07 -13.80 39.74
C GLN A 608 25.19 -14.48 38.37
N ASN A 609 26.40 -14.53 37.80
CA ASN A 609 26.66 -15.16 36.49
C ASN A 609 25.73 -14.67 35.36
N CYS A 610 25.42 -13.38 35.33
CA CYS A 610 24.47 -12.74 34.40
C CYS A 610 23.00 -13.17 34.55
N LEU A 611 22.67 -14.03 35.51
CA LEU A 611 21.31 -14.42 35.86
C LEU A 611 20.80 -13.60 37.03
N ILE A 612 19.49 -13.34 37.02
CA ILE A 612 18.78 -12.55 38.02
C ILE A 612 17.89 -13.51 38.81
N TYR A 613 18.03 -13.49 40.13
CA TYR A 613 17.31 -14.36 41.04
C TYR A 613 16.51 -13.54 42.04
N ARG A 614 15.30 -14.02 42.35
CA ARG A 614 14.43 -13.41 43.35
C ARG A 614 14.09 -14.42 44.42
N ILE A 615 14.25 -14.02 45.67
CA ILE A 615 13.89 -14.84 46.82
C ILE A 615 12.37 -15.00 46.84
N THR A 616 11.91 -16.25 46.76
CA THR A 616 10.49 -16.61 46.79
C THR A 616 10.05 -17.03 48.19
N ASP A 617 10.95 -17.65 48.96
CA ASP A 617 10.73 -18.00 50.35
C ASP A 617 12.06 -17.89 51.13
N ASN A 618 12.08 -16.97 52.10
CA ASN A 618 13.26 -16.71 52.92
C ASN A 618 13.37 -17.66 54.13
N ILE A 619 12.35 -18.47 54.42
CA ILE A 619 12.39 -19.47 55.50
C ILE A 619 13.00 -20.77 54.98
N THR A 620 12.67 -21.14 53.75
CA THR A 620 13.16 -22.36 53.09
C THR A 620 14.36 -22.11 52.18
N ASN A 621 14.81 -20.85 52.08
CA ASN A 621 15.89 -20.41 51.22
C ASN A 621 15.68 -20.82 49.76
N GLU A 622 14.56 -20.41 49.18
CA GLU A 622 14.20 -20.69 47.79
C GLU A 622 14.24 -19.42 46.94
N VAL A 623 14.72 -19.58 45.71
CA VAL A 623 14.78 -18.51 44.70
C VAL A 623 14.18 -18.95 43.36
N THR A 624 13.68 -17.98 42.61
CA THR A 624 13.28 -18.11 41.22
C THR A 624 14.23 -17.37 40.29
N VAL A 625 14.47 -17.89 39.09
CA VAL A 625 15.16 -17.16 38.02
C VAL A 625 14.18 -16.17 37.39
N VAL A 626 14.45 -14.88 37.53
CA VAL A 626 13.62 -13.81 36.97
C VAL A 626 14.04 -13.47 35.54
N GLY A 627 15.32 -13.64 35.21
CA GLY A 627 15.81 -13.50 33.85
C GLY A 627 17.32 -13.37 33.76
N CYS A 628 17.81 -12.68 32.74
CA CYS A 628 19.22 -12.44 32.51
C CYS A 628 19.51 -10.99 32.12
N LEU A 629 20.73 -10.53 32.39
CA LEU A 629 21.15 -9.17 32.03
C LEU A 629 21.40 -9.00 30.53
N TYR A 630 21.85 -10.06 29.85
CA TYR A 630 22.37 -10.00 28.48
C TYR A 630 21.94 -11.23 27.68
N GLN A 631 21.84 -11.06 26.35
CA GLN A 631 21.43 -12.14 25.46
C GLN A 631 22.57 -13.04 24.97
N ASN A 632 23.83 -12.60 25.10
CA ASN A 632 24.98 -13.33 24.59
C ASN A 632 25.50 -14.33 25.63
N ILE A 633 24.73 -15.39 25.88
CA ILE A 633 25.13 -16.50 26.76
C ILE A 633 25.50 -17.69 25.87
N THR A 634 26.74 -18.15 25.97
CA THR A 634 27.17 -19.43 25.42
C THR A 634 27.00 -20.50 26.49
N ASN A 635 26.14 -21.48 26.25
CA ASN A 635 25.69 -22.48 27.21
C ASN A 635 24.96 -21.85 28.40
N LEU A 636 23.65 -22.03 28.48
CA LEU A 636 22.86 -21.54 29.59
C LEU A 636 22.85 -22.57 30.73
N GLU A 637 23.71 -22.35 31.72
CA GLU A 637 23.81 -23.18 32.91
C GLU A 637 23.17 -22.47 34.11
N ILE A 638 22.00 -22.95 34.52
CA ILE A 638 21.31 -22.43 35.69
C ILE A 638 21.74 -23.29 36.90
N PRO A 639 22.45 -22.72 37.90
CA PRO A 639 22.96 -23.47 39.03
C PRO A 639 21.82 -24.00 39.91
N SER A 640 22.08 -25.08 40.64
CA SER A 640 21.08 -25.66 41.56
C SER A 640 20.95 -24.89 42.87
N GLU A 641 22.01 -24.21 43.27
CA GLU A 641 22.07 -23.36 44.46
C GLU A 641 22.88 -22.09 44.12
N ILE A 642 22.51 -20.96 44.73
CA ILE A 642 23.26 -19.70 44.67
C ILE A 642 23.60 -19.24 46.10
N GLU A 643 24.63 -18.41 46.23
CA GLU A 643 25.06 -17.84 47.51
C GLU A 643 24.68 -16.34 47.56
N SER A 644 24.07 -15.89 48.65
CA SER A 644 23.74 -14.48 48.86
C SER A 644 23.84 -14.07 50.32
N ASN A 645 24.22 -12.82 50.56
CA ASN A 645 24.25 -12.18 51.88
C ASN A 645 23.33 -10.95 51.96
N ILE A 646 22.38 -10.78 51.02
CA ILE A 646 21.54 -9.58 50.88
C ILE A 646 20.78 -9.18 52.16
N PHE A 647 20.45 -10.14 53.02
CA PHE A 647 19.71 -9.89 54.27
C PHE A 647 20.57 -9.92 55.55
N HIS A 648 21.90 -10.08 55.42
CA HIS A 648 22.81 -10.14 56.56
C HIS A 648 23.71 -8.92 56.63
N GLU A 649 23.75 -8.27 57.80
CA GLU A 649 24.71 -7.18 58.08
C GLU A 649 26.15 -7.71 58.28
N THR A 650 26.31 -9.04 58.42
CA THR A 650 27.60 -9.75 58.51
C THR A 650 28.01 -10.34 57.15
N ASN A 651 29.30 -10.61 56.93
CA ASN A 651 29.82 -11.23 55.69
C ASN A 651 29.46 -12.74 55.55
N ASP A 652 28.39 -13.20 56.20
CA ASP A 652 27.96 -14.61 56.17
C ASP A 652 27.03 -14.84 54.98
N PHE A 653 27.38 -15.79 54.11
CA PHE A 653 26.60 -16.16 52.92
C PHE A 653 25.64 -17.31 53.24
N GLU A 654 24.40 -17.20 52.75
CA GLU A 654 23.42 -18.28 52.77
C GLU A 654 23.25 -18.90 51.38
N ASN A 655 23.01 -20.22 51.36
CA ASN A 655 22.68 -20.95 50.14
C ASN A 655 21.19 -20.92 49.89
N TYR A 656 20.80 -20.53 48.68
CA TYR A 656 19.42 -20.54 48.19
C TYR A 656 19.26 -21.56 47.07
N SER A 657 18.24 -22.41 47.16
CA SER A 657 17.91 -23.40 46.14
C SER A 657 17.11 -22.77 45.00
N VAL A 658 17.49 -23.03 43.74
CA VAL A 658 16.72 -22.59 42.58
C VAL A 658 15.55 -23.54 42.33
N THR A 659 14.33 -23.10 42.66
CA THR A 659 13.12 -23.94 42.62
C THR A 659 12.16 -23.60 41.48
N SER A 660 12.33 -22.44 40.82
CA SER A 660 11.51 -22.09 39.64
C SER A 660 12.23 -21.19 38.63
N ILE A 661 11.73 -21.17 37.40
CA ILE A 661 12.08 -20.21 36.35
C ILE A 661 10.83 -19.42 36.01
N ASN A 662 10.85 -18.11 36.23
CA ASN A 662 9.69 -17.23 36.22
C ASN A 662 9.17 -16.94 34.81
N ILE A 663 7.99 -16.30 34.76
CA ILE A 663 7.33 -15.87 33.52
C ILE A 663 8.28 -14.97 32.73
N ASN A 664 8.40 -15.23 31.43
CA ASN A 664 9.25 -14.49 30.48
C ASN A 664 10.74 -14.41 30.83
N ALA A 665 11.27 -15.25 31.74
CA ALA A 665 12.66 -15.11 32.22
C ALA A 665 13.72 -15.02 31.09
N PHE A 666 13.52 -15.78 30.01
CA PHE A 666 14.35 -15.76 28.80
C PHE A 666 13.51 -15.48 27.54
N PHE A 667 12.43 -14.70 27.66
CA PHE A 667 11.55 -14.38 26.53
C PHE A 667 12.31 -13.76 25.35
N GLN A 668 12.17 -14.37 24.17
CA GLN A 668 12.81 -13.99 22.92
C GLN A 668 14.34 -13.82 23.01
N CYS A 669 15.02 -14.53 23.92
CA CYS A 669 16.47 -14.49 24.06
C CYS A 669 17.17 -15.28 22.96
N SER A 670 17.03 -14.81 21.71
CA SER A 670 17.48 -15.50 20.51
C SER A 670 18.99 -15.63 20.38
N ASN A 671 19.80 -14.86 21.11
CA ASN A 671 21.27 -14.97 21.10
C ASN A 671 21.84 -15.93 22.18
N ILE A 672 21.01 -16.56 22.99
CA ILE A 672 21.46 -17.63 23.90
C ILE A 672 21.71 -18.88 23.05
N THR A 673 22.94 -19.38 23.09
CA THR A 673 23.41 -20.50 22.26
C THR A 673 23.90 -21.66 23.10
N GLY A 674 24.03 -22.86 22.50
CA GLY A 674 24.63 -24.01 23.18
C GLY A 674 23.63 -24.79 24.02
N TRP A 675 24.09 -25.54 25.04
CA TRP A 675 23.23 -26.41 25.86
C TRP A 675 22.46 -25.63 26.94
N LEU A 676 21.32 -26.18 27.36
CA LEU A 676 20.54 -25.72 28.52
C LEU A 676 20.68 -26.74 29.66
N VAL A 677 21.22 -26.30 30.80
CA VAL A 677 21.31 -27.11 32.04
C VAL A 677 20.35 -26.57 33.07
N LEU A 678 19.35 -27.38 33.44
CA LEU A 678 18.33 -27.04 34.43
C LEU A 678 18.72 -27.48 35.86
N PRO A 679 18.34 -26.73 36.91
CA PRO A 679 18.61 -27.04 38.31
C PRO A 679 18.01 -28.39 38.76
N SER A 680 18.71 -29.14 39.60
CA SER A 680 18.23 -30.46 40.07
C SER A 680 17.06 -30.40 41.05
N ARG A 681 16.81 -29.23 41.67
CA ARG A 681 15.68 -28.97 42.57
C ARG A 681 14.56 -28.13 41.92
N LEU A 682 14.63 -27.91 40.59
CA LEU A 682 13.65 -27.11 39.86
C LEU A 682 12.28 -27.78 39.90
N GLN A 683 11.26 -27.08 40.39
CA GLN A 683 9.88 -27.56 40.49
C GLN A 683 8.98 -26.97 39.40
N TYR A 684 9.19 -25.71 39.02
CA TYR A 684 8.31 -24.98 38.10
C TYR A 684 9.08 -24.31 36.97
N ILE A 685 8.61 -24.50 35.74
CA ILE A 685 8.99 -23.67 34.58
C ILE A 685 7.72 -22.91 34.19
N HIS A 686 7.68 -21.60 34.44
CA HIS A 686 6.49 -20.81 34.23
C HIS A 686 6.25 -20.48 32.74
N GLU A 687 5.14 -19.80 32.47
CA GLU A 687 4.71 -19.42 31.13
C GLU A 687 5.79 -18.61 30.40
N ASN A 688 5.99 -18.89 29.10
CA ASN A 688 6.94 -18.18 28.23
C ASN A 688 8.41 -18.15 28.71
N ALA A 689 8.80 -18.99 29.68
CA ALA A 689 10.12 -18.94 30.32
C ALA A 689 11.29 -18.94 29.32
N PHE A 690 11.20 -19.72 28.23
CA PHE A 690 12.18 -19.82 27.14
C PHE A 690 11.53 -19.57 25.77
N TYR A 691 10.49 -18.75 25.70
CA TYR A 691 9.82 -18.44 24.43
C TYR A 691 10.82 -17.95 23.38
N ASP A 692 10.79 -18.54 22.20
CA ASP A 692 11.59 -18.17 21.02
C ASP A 692 13.12 -18.17 21.24
N CYS A 693 13.61 -19.06 22.12
CA CYS A 693 15.04 -19.33 22.31
C CYS A 693 15.61 -20.28 21.25
N GLN A 694 15.49 -19.92 19.97
CA GLN A 694 15.77 -20.80 18.82
C GLN A 694 17.19 -21.38 18.76
N ARG A 695 18.18 -20.71 19.35
CA ARG A 695 19.60 -21.10 19.27
C ARG A 695 20.07 -21.98 20.44
N LEU A 696 19.22 -22.27 21.42
CA LEU A 696 19.47 -23.34 22.39
C LEU A 696 19.50 -24.67 21.65
N SER A 697 20.47 -25.53 21.99
CA SER A 697 20.84 -26.69 21.20
C SER A 697 21.22 -27.91 22.04
N GLY A 698 21.33 -29.07 21.39
CA GLY A 698 21.64 -30.34 22.04
C GLY A 698 20.39 -30.99 22.66
N GLY A 699 20.60 -31.82 23.68
CA GLY A 699 19.51 -32.48 24.40
C GLY A 699 18.93 -31.65 25.53
N LEU A 700 17.59 -31.64 25.64
CA LEU A 700 16.87 -31.03 26.75
C LEU A 700 16.57 -32.08 27.83
N SER A 701 17.37 -32.10 28.90
CA SER A 701 17.16 -32.98 30.04
C SER A 701 16.28 -32.30 31.10
N ILE A 702 15.03 -32.75 31.23
CA ILE A 702 14.07 -32.24 32.22
C ILE A 702 14.27 -32.96 33.58
N PRO A 703 14.66 -32.27 34.66
CA PRO A 703 14.86 -32.88 35.98
C PRO A 703 13.64 -33.61 36.53
N ASN A 704 13.87 -34.67 37.32
CA ASN A 704 12.82 -35.40 38.03
C ASN A 704 12.11 -34.56 39.11
N SER A 705 12.62 -33.40 39.48
CA SER A 705 11.98 -32.52 40.47
C SER A 705 10.83 -31.69 39.91
N ILE A 706 10.70 -31.56 38.58
CA ILE A 706 9.69 -30.67 37.97
C ILE A 706 8.29 -31.25 38.15
N ILE A 707 7.39 -30.38 38.62
CA ILE A 707 5.98 -30.66 38.86
C ILE A 707 5.12 -30.10 37.73
N ASN A 708 5.47 -28.92 37.19
CA ASN A 708 4.67 -28.24 36.18
C ASN A 708 5.53 -27.51 35.13
N ILE A 709 5.06 -27.56 33.89
CA ILE A 709 5.57 -26.78 32.76
C ILE A 709 4.43 -25.88 32.25
N GLY A 710 4.66 -24.57 32.27
CA GLY A 710 3.68 -23.55 31.90
C GLY A 710 3.37 -23.47 30.41
N ASN A 711 2.41 -22.62 30.06
CA ASN A 711 2.06 -22.36 28.66
C ASN A 711 3.24 -21.77 27.90
N HIS A 712 3.46 -22.18 26.65
CA HIS A 712 4.52 -21.64 25.79
C HIS A 712 5.96 -21.68 26.39
N ALA A 713 6.20 -22.50 27.43
CA ALA A 713 7.44 -22.48 28.20
C ALA A 713 8.72 -22.63 27.35
N PHE A 714 8.68 -23.44 26.28
CA PHE A 714 9.73 -23.67 25.29
C PHE A 714 9.21 -23.44 23.86
N TYR A 715 8.25 -22.53 23.68
CA TYR A 715 7.69 -22.22 22.36
C TYR A 715 8.78 -21.81 21.37
N LEU A 716 8.75 -22.36 20.15
CA LEU A 716 9.74 -22.11 19.08
C LEU A 716 11.21 -22.35 19.47
N CYS A 717 11.50 -23.24 20.43
CA CYS A 717 12.87 -23.66 20.72
C CYS A 717 13.36 -24.73 19.73
N SER A 718 13.62 -24.32 18.48
CA SER A 718 13.90 -25.22 17.36
C SER A 718 15.28 -25.90 17.38
N GLY A 719 16.25 -25.40 18.15
CA GLY A 719 17.61 -25.93 18.12
C GLY A 719 17.84 -27.23 18.92
N PHE A 720 16.88 -27.71 19.70
CA PHE A 720 17.00 -28.98 20.43
C PHE A 720 16.95 -30.19 19.47
N THR A 721 17.91 -31.11 19.58
CA THR A 721 18.09 -32.20 18.59
C THR A 721 18.05 -33.61 19.17
N GLU A 722 18.10 -33.80 20.49
CA GLU A 722 18.07 -35.14 21.10
C GLU A 722 16.67 -35.51 21.59
N ASN A 723 16.46 -36.79 21.90
CA ASN A 723 15.17 -37.30 22.38
C ASN A 723 14.71 -36.56 23.66
N LEU A 724 13.44 -36.13 23.67
CA LEU A 724 12.87 -35.40 24.79
C LEU A 724 12.22 -36.38 25.77
N THR A 725 12.77 -36.46 26.98
CA THR A 725 12.21 -37.27 28.08
C THR A 725 11.65 -36.34 29.16
N LEU A 726 10.34 -36.35 29.31
CA LEU A 726 9.63 -35.63 30.36
C LEU A 726 9.56 -36.50 31.61
N SER A 727 9.96 -35.92 32.75
CA SER A 727 10.23 -36.67 33.96
C SER A 727 8.97 -37.25 34.63
N ASN A 728 9.18 -38.22 35.53
CA ASN A 728 8.10 -39.00 36.13
C ASN A 728 7.25 -38.25 37.16
N ASN A 729 7.57 -37.01 37.52
CA ASN A 729 6.86 -36.24 38.54
C ASN A 729 6.06 -35.06 37.98
N ILE A 730 6.12 -34.83 36.66
CA ILE A 730 5.36 -33.75 36.02
C ILE A 730 3.87 -34.10 36.07
N GLU A 731 3.06 -33.22 36.65
CA GLU A 731 1.61 -33.41 36.73
C GLU A 731 0.88 -32.79 35.54
N SER A 732 1.37 -31.69 34.99
CA SER A 732 0.71 -31.00 33.88
C SER A 732 1.70 -30.28 32.95
N ILE A 733 1.37 -30.29 31.66
CA ILE A 733 2.09 -29.61 30.58
C ILE A 733 1.15 -28.57 29.96
N GLY A 734 1.57 -27.31 29.93
CA GLY A 734 0.75 -26.19 29.44
C GLY A 734 0.47 -26.21 27.94
N ASN A 735 -0.44 -25.32 27.51
CA ASN A 735 -0.76 -25.11 26.11
C ASN A 735 0.49 -24.60 25.36
N TYR A 736 0.74 -25.13 24.16
CA TYR A 736 1.88 -24.74 23.31
C TYR A 736 3.27 -24.88 23.97
N ALA A 737 3.39 -25.63 25.07
CA ALA A 737 4.61 -25.67 25.89
C ALA A 737 5.90 -25.98 25.11
N PHE A 738 5.86 -26.85 24.11
CA PHE A 738 6.97 -27.21 23.22
C PHE A 738 6.61 -27.04 21.74
N TYR A 739 5.62 -26.20 21.43
CA TYR A 739 5.19 -26.00 20.05
C TYR A 739 6.34 -25.43 19.21
N GLY A 740 6.59 -26.01 18.04
CA GLY A 740 7.66 -25.56 17.15
C GLY A 740 9.08 -25.93 17.60
N CYS A 741 9.23 -26.80 18.60
CA CYS A 741 10.50 -27.49 18.91
C CYS A 741 10.83 -28.52 17.81
N ASN A 742 11.05 -28.04 16.59
CA ASN A 742 11.15 -28.84 15.37
C ASN A 742 12.59 -29.22 14.98
N GLY A 743 13.53 -29.25 15.93
CA GLY A 743 14.83 -29.86 15.67
C GLY A 743 14.70 -31.38 15.47
N GLU A 744 15.84 -32.10 15.43
CA GLU A 744 15.87 -33.55 15.15
C GLU A 744 15.34 -34.45 16.30
N ILE A 745 14.39 -33.96 17.11
CA ILE A 745 13.73 -34.69 18.19
C ILE A 745 12.83 -35.79 17.60
N SER A 746 13.42 -36.96 17.36
CA SER A 746 12.70 -38.10 16.77
C SER A 746 11.81 -38.87 17.76
N ARG A 747 12.08 -38.77 19.07
CA ARG A 747 11.32 -39.49 20.11
C ARG A 747 10.94 -38.60 21.28
N LEU A 748 9.69 -38.73 21.71
CA LEU A 748 9.13 -38.12 22.92
C LEU A 748 8.74 -39.20 23.94
N THR A 749 9.12 -39.02 25.20
CA THR A 749 8.69 -39.87 26.32
C THR A 749 7.97 -39.04 27.37
N ILE A 750 6.72 -39.38 27.65
CA ILE A 750 5.85 -38.74 28.64
C ILE A 750 5.85 -39.58 29.91
N GLY A 751 6.34 -38.98 31.00
CA GLY A 751 6.50 -39.61 32.30
C GLY A 751 5.20 -40.02 33.00
N ARG A 752 5.35 -40.83 34.05
CA ARG A 752 4.26 -41.60 34.66
C ARG A 752 3.17 -40.80 35.37
N SER A 753 3.50 -39.60 35.86
CA SER A 753 2.59 -38.79 36.68
C SER A 753 1.83 -37.71 35.92
N VAL A 754 1.99 -37.64 34.59
CA VAL A 754 1.32 -36.62 33.77
C VAL A 754 -0.19 -36.86 33.80
N LYS A 755 -0.94 -35.89 34.34
CA LYS A 755 -2.40 -35.90 34.47
C LYS A 755 -3.07 -35.14 33.33
N SER A 756 -2.43 -34.10 32.78
CA SER A 756 -2.99 -33.30 31.68
C SER A 756 -1.92 -32.74 30.73
N ILE A 757 -2.30 -32.63 29.46
CA ILE A 757 -1.48 -32.02 28.39
C ILE A 757 -2.34 -30.98 27.67
N GLY A 758 -1.84 -29.74 27.61
CA GLY A 758 -2.50 -28.61 26.99
C GLY A 758 -2.60 -28.70 25.47
N GLU A 759 -3.45 -27.84 24.91
CA GLU A 759 -3.64 -27.67 23.47
C GLU A 759 -2.31 -27.37 22.76
N CYS A 760 -2.05 -28.02 21.62
CA CYS A 760 -0.86 -27.81 20.79
C CYS A 760 0.48 -27.95 21.52
N ALA A 761 0.53 -28.58 22.70
CA ALA A 761 1.73 -28.65 23.54
C ALA A 761 2.97 -29.19 22.80
N PHE A 762 2.77 -30.10 21.83
CA PHE A 762 3.82 -30.69 20.99
C PHE A 762 3.51 -30.52 19.49
N GLY A 763 2.83 -29.44 19.13
CA GLY A 763 2.49 -29.14 17.75
C GLY A 763 3.71 -28.66 16.95
N ASN A 764 3.69 -28.88 15.64
CA ASN A 764 4.76 -28.51 14.71
C ASN A 764 6.15 -29.02 15.15
N MET A 765 6.23 -30.28 15.60
CA MET A 765 7.47 -30.96 15.95
C MET A 765 7.80 -32.08 14.94
N ASN A 766 9.03 -32.58 14.94
CA ASN A 766 9.50 -33.69 14.09
C ASN A 766 9.53 -35.04 14.81
N ILE A 767 8.56 -35.30 15.69
CA ILE A 767 8.49 -36.52 16.50
C ILE A 767 7.95 -37.69 15.69
N ILE A 768 8.68 -38.81 15.64
CA ILE A 768 8.29 -40.05 14.95
C ILE A 768 7.63 -41.04 15.92
N GLU A 769 8.18 -41.17 17.13
CA GLU A 769 7.69 -42.09 18.16
C GLU A 769 7.34 -41.34 19.46
N CYS A 770 6.16 -41.59 20.02
CA CYS A 770 5.74 -41.06 21.32
C CYS A 770 5.43 -42.20 22.30
N PHE A 771 6.01 -42.16 23.50
CA PHE A 771 5.84 -43.16 24.55
C PHE A 771 5.16 -42.57 25.78
N PHE A 772 4.06 -43.17 26.23
CA PHE A 772 3.43 -42.86 27.51
C PHE A 772 3.80 -43.92 28.54
N GLU A 773 4.38 -43.50 29.68
CA GLU A 773 4.74 -44.44 30.75
C GLU A 773 3.69 -44.58 31.86
N GLY A 774 2.71 -43.67 31.93
CA GLY A 774 1.76 -43.58 33.05
C GLY A 774 0.76 -44.73 33.14
N PHE A 775 0.32 -45.06 34.35
CA PHE A 775 -0.67 -46.13 34.55
C PHE A 775 -2.11 -45.67 34.28
N SER A 776 -2.36 -44.36 34.25
CA SER A 776 -3.63 -43.74 33.90
C SER A 776 -3.49 -42.84 32.68
N GLU A 777 -4.55 -42.76 31.88
CA GLU A 777 -4.63 -41.92 30.69
C GLU A 777 -4.68 -40.43 31.08
N PRO A 778 -3.76 -39.58 30.56
CA PRO A 778 -3.80 -38.15 30.80
C PRO A 778 -4.98 -37.50 30.06
N GLN A 779 -5.49 -36.40 30.60
CA GLN A 779 -6.40 -35.53 29.87
C GLN A 779 -5.65 -34.84 28.72
N ILE A 780 -6.03 -35.16 27.49
CA ILE A 780 -5.42 -34.62 26.27
C ILE A 780 -6.50 -34.02 25.35
N GLY A 781 -6.20 -32.87 24.73
CA GLY A 781 -7.04 -32.29 23.67
C GLY A 781 -6.75 -32.90 22.29
N GLU A 782 -7.62 -32.67 21.30
CA GLU A 782 -7.43 -33.19 19.94
C GLU A 782 -6.21 -32.58 19.22
N THR A 783 -5.76 -31.41 19.66
CA THR A 783 -4.75 -30.58 18.98
C THR A 783 -3.34 -30.71 19.56
N VAL A 784 -3.09 -31.59 20.55
CA VAL A 784 -1.78 -31.73 21.23
C VAL A 784 -0.61 -31.88 20.24
N PHE A 785 -0.81 -32.65 19.17
CA PHE A 785 0.18 -32.92 18.11
C PHE A 785 -0.17 -32.23 16.78
N LEU A 786 -0.81 -31.05 16.81
CA LEU A 786 -1.18 -30.30 15.61
C LEU A 786 0.03 -30.11 14.67
N ASN A 787 -0.10 -30.49 13.40
CA ASN A 787 0.98 -30.42 12.40
C ASN A 787 2.25 -31.21 12.76
N THR A 788 2.14 -32.25 13.58
CA THR A 788 3.24 -33.18 13.93
C THR A 788 2.94 -34.54 13.32
N LEU A 789 3.83 -35.07 12.47
CA LEU A 789 3.67 -36.38 11.84
C LEU A 789 4.22 -37.48 12.75
N ILE A 790 3.35 -38.15 13.50
CA ILE A 790 3.73 -39.26 14.39
C ILE A 790 3.37 -40.59 13.73
N ASP A 791 4.36 -41.47 13.60
CA ASP A 791 4.17 -42.82 13.07
C ASP A 791 3.53 -43.74 14.11
N ASN A 792 4.01 -43.66 15.36
CA ASN A 792 3.61 -44.60 16.42
C ASN A 792 3.45 -43.89 17.78
N ILE A 793 2.28 -44.08 18.41
CA ILE A 793 2.06 -43.76 19.81
C ILE A 793 2.01 -45.05 20.62
N TYR A 794 2.93 -45.22 21.56
CA TYR A 794 3.01 -46.37 22.44
C TYR A 794 2.39 -46.05 23.80
N VAL A 795 1.43 -46.87 24.23
CA VAL A 795 0.72 -46.69 25.50
C VAL A 795 0.69 -47.98 26.33
N PRO A 796 0.51 -47.88 27.67
CA PRO A 796 0.34 -49.05 28.52
C PRO A 796 -1.01 -49.73 28.31
N HIS A 797 -1.09 -51.02 28.65
CA HIS A 797 -2.32 -51.81 28.55
C HIS A 797 -3.51 -51.29 29.37
N SER A 798 -3.25 -50.47 30.38
CA SER A 798 -4.28 -49.86 31.21
C SER A 798 -5.03 -48.72 30.53
N TYR A 799 -4.59 -48.25 29.35
CA TYR A 799 -5.25 -47.18 28.61
C TYR A 799 -6.42 -47.75 27.80
N ASN A 800 -7.59 -47.13 27.95
CA ASN A 800 -8.83 -47.61 27.33
C ASN A 800 -8.99 -47.10 25.89
N SER A 801 -8.48 -45.91 25.59
CA SER A 801 -8.63 -45.30 24.26
C SER A 801 -7.90 -46.08 23.16
N GLU A 802 -8.53 -46.16 21.99
CA GLU A 802 -7.94 -46.79 20.79
C GLU A 802 -7.09 -45.82 19.96
N THR A 803 -7.28 -44.52 20.20
CA THR A 803 -6.56 -43.44 19.52
C THR A 803 -6.24 -42.34 20.52
N PHE A 804 -5.08 -41.70 20.35
CA PHE A 804 -4.72 -40.44 21.02
C PHE A 804 -4.61 -39.35 19.94
N CYS A 805 -5.37 -38.26 20.06
CA CYS A 805 -5.39 -37.18 19.05
C CYS A 805 -5.66 -37.69 17.61
N ASN A 806 -6.61 -38.62 17.44
CA ASN A 806 -6.91 -39.31 16.17
C ASN A 806 -5.79 -40.19 15.58
N ILE A 807 -4.71 -40.44 16.33
CA ILE A 807 -3.61 -41.32 15.95
C ILE A 807 -3.80 -42.68 16.66
N PRO A 808 -3.78 -43.82 15.94
CA PRO A 808 -3.87 -45.14 16.55
C PRO A 808 -2.75 -45.39 17.57
N VAL A 809 -3.10 -46.01 18.70
CA VAL A 809 -2.11 -46.37 19.73
C VAL A 809 -1.70 -47.83 19.64
N ILE A 810 -0.42 -48.10 19.92
CA ILE A 810 0.16 -49.44 20.04
C ILE A 810 0.29 -49.75 21.53
N ARG A 811 -0.40 -50.81 21.98
CA ARG A 811 -0.37 -51.27 23.37
C ARG A 811 0.85 -52.18 23.60
N LEU A 812 1.60 -51.90 24.66
CA LEU A 812 2.81 -52.66 25.01
C LEU A 812 2.51 -53.74 26.07
N ASP A 813 2.57 -55.02 25.69
CA ASP A 813 2.41 -56.18 26.57
C ASP A 813 3.59 -56.23 27.55
N ASN A 814 3.36 -55.94 28.82
CA ASN A 814 4.37 -55.89 29.90
C ASN A 814 5.49 -54.85 29.73
N MET A 815 5.23 -53.62 30.18
CA MET A 815 6.28 -52.64 30.52
C MET A 815 7.25 -53.13 31.62
N GLU A 816 6.92 -54.20 32.37
CA GLU A 816 7.78 -54.74 33.44
C GLU A 816 8.86 -55.72 32.98
N THR A 817 8.80 -56.30 31.76
CA THR A 817 9.75 -57.38 31.39
C THR A 817 10.32 -57.35 29.97
N LYS A 818 9.98 -56.36 29.13
CA LYS A 818 10.88 -55.93 28.05
C LYS A 818 11.68 -54.73 28.54
N THR A 819 12.65 -55.03 29.40
CA THR A 819 13.75 -54.15 29.79
C THR A 819 14.14 -53.20 28.65
N PHE A 820 14.08 -51.88 28.77
CA PHE A 820 14.97 -51.03 29.59
C PHE A 820 16.49 -51.38 29.50
N THR A 821 16.91 -52.35 28.69
CA THR A 821 18.32 -52.79 28.54
C THR A 821 18.98 -52.40 27.23
N TRP A 822 18.26 -51.81 26.26
CA TRP A 822 18.90 -51.28 25.05
C TRP A 822 19.41 -49.83 25.16
N PHE A 823 19.11 -49.11 26.25
CA PHE A 823 19.45 -47.68 26.36
C PHE A 823 20.57 -47.32 27.36
N TYR A 824 20.89 -48.17 28.36
CA TYR A 824 21.93 -47.83 29.36
C TYR A 824 23.34 -48.40 29.08
N LEU A 825 23.50 -49.30 28.11
CA LEU A 825 24.81 -49.92 27.78
C LEU A 825 25.55 -49.25 26.61
N GLY A 826 24.90 -48.36 25.86
CA GLY A 826 25.52 -47.61 24.74
C GLY A 826 26.28 -46.36 25.16
N GLU A 827 25.87 -45.70 26.26
CA GLU A 827 26.46 -44.43 26.71
C GLU A 827 27.57 -44.61 27.77
N ALA A 828 27.45 -45.63 28.63
CA ALA A 828 28.46 -45.91 29.66
C ALA A 828 29.81 -46.35 29.07
N LYS A 829 29.82 -46.95 27.86
CA LYS A 829 31.06 -47.28 27.13
C LYS A 829 31.69 -46.11 26.36
N LYS A 830 30.95 -45.03 26.10
CA LYS A 830 31.52 -43.80 25.50
C LYS A 830 32.05 -42.82 26.55
N ARG A 831 31.48 -42.78 27.77
CA ARG A 831 31.98 -41.91 28.85
C ARG A 831 33.14 -42.50 29.69
N GLN A 832 33.36 -43.82 29.70
CA GLN A 832 34.56 -44.40 30.34
C GLN A 832 35.79 -44.51 29.44
N LEU A 833 35.71 -44.17 28.15
CA LEU A 833 36.86 -44.23 27.23
C LEU A 833 37.65 -42.90 27.09
N ASN A 834 37.26 -41.84 27.78
CA ASN A 834 37.95 -40.53 27.74
C ASN A 834 38.69 -40.15 29.04
N ILE A 835 38.81 -41.07 30.00
CA ILE A 835 39.62 -40.86 31.23
C ILE A 835 40.84 -41.80 31.30
N PHE A 836 41.01 -42.72 30.34
CA PHE A 836 42.09 -43.72 30.36
C PHE A 836 43.19 -43.57 29.29
N THR A 837 43.22 -42.47 28.54
CA THR A 837 44.24 -42.23 27.48
C THR A 837 45.23 -41.12 27.78
N THR A 838 45.27 -40.58 29.00
CA THR A 838 46.26 -39.56 29.42
C THR A 838 47.35 -40.09 30.37
N PHE A 839 47.30 -41.38 30.74
CA PHE A 839 48.36 -42.04 31.53
C PHE A 839 48.98 -43.16 30.69
N PHE A 840 50.20 -42.90 30.17
CA PHE A 840 51.12 -43.76 29.40
C PHE A 840 51.41 -43.29 27.96
N CYS A 841 52.14 -42.17 27.83
CA CYS A 841 53.20 -42.03 26.81
C CYS A 841 54.15 -40.84 27.04
N PHE A 842 54.50 -40.52 28.29
CA PHE A 842 55.71 -39.73 28.61
C PHE A 842 56.28 -40.14 29.98
N ALA A 843 57.03 -41.24 30.01
CA ALA A 843 58.12 -41.53 30.95
C ALA A 843 58.76 -42.91 30.65
N ILE A 844 59.42 -43.01 29.49
CA ILE A 844 60.69 -43.75 29.38
C ILE A 844 61.72 -42.68 29.05
N ILE A 845 62.52 -42.34 30.07
CA ILE A 845 63.86 -41.70 30.14
C ILE A 845 63.87 -40.73 31.35
N VAL A 846 64.61 -41.20 32.38
CA VAL A 846 64.96 -40.63 33.70
C VAL A 846 63.87 -40.65 34.77
#